data_AF-K0YQ91-F1
#
_entry.id   AF-K0YQ91-F1
#
_cell.length_a   1.000
_cell.length_b   1.000
_cell.length_c   1.000
_cell.angle_alpha   90.00
_cell.angle_beta   90.00
_cell.angle_gamma   90.00
#
_symmetry.space_group_name_H-M   'P 1'
#
loop_
_entity.id
_entity.type
_entity.pdbx_description
1 polymer ?
#
loop_
_entity_poly.entity_id
_entity_poly.type
_entity_poly.pdbx_seq_one_letter_code
_entity_poly.pdbx_strand_id
1 'polypeptide(L)'
;MQTLHFVILLATIVLLSSVFDQFLPRLALPLVQIVLGAVGALFLSQPLSLGLDPDLFLVLFIAPLLFDESKHVSKRALAKNMGGILSLAIALVFASVLAVGFLLHWASPSVPLAAAFALGAALGPTDAVATSALSPSVALDERQNALLSGEALINDASGIVSFQFAVAAAVTGLFSVADASSAFAKTFLGGLGIGIVLGIVSLILLGIVRLIGLESTVFHVTFELLSPFVIYLLAESLHVSGILAVVAAGLTTTLFTPRVGTSYSARVRLVSSSVWEVLTFVLNGVVFVLLGTQFPSVMRSSWRREGSGLTMVGLVFLLSFALIVLRFVWIYVMEALRGRTWRVPLRKAATTTLAGPKGAVTLSIMFTLPQMASNAKPFPARDELIFLASGIILVTLLLANFLLPVLSPKKGDAKEESRMRWGEAEVLRRTISALRSRHGTSAPLAVAALTRRYNREIRELEEAGTYAEQIRQARLQVVTGQLNHAAALREEEKITEATFRQLQMILSRTKEGLIRRGKTKRRLLKTLPRLFQRLLLGFQRRNRAGSEQIDPHQILAARVLLEKKTLAELAERKANGDEAAAHLVGEHQELADLLRERLEAYQMRTQRRPMDGDRTKQKQELSASMEALEAEALRLRLGYVGELREEGRITDQIANALRDDVYLLQMNLSGATL
;
A
#
# COMPACT_ATOMS: atom_id res chain seq x y z
N MET A 1 -17.02 29.62 0.48
CA MET A 1 -16.70 29.17 -0.90
C MET A 1 -15.21 28.96 -1.14
N GLN A 2 -14.32 29.93 -0.85
CA GLN A 2 -12.87 29.78 -1.08
C GLN A 2 -12.23 28.61 -0.29
N THR A 3 -12.56 28.46 0.99
CA THR A 3 -12.10 27.34 1.84
C THR A 3 -12.55 25.98 1.30
N LEU A 4 -13.80 25.88 0.84
CA LEU A 4 -14.33 24.66 0.24
C LEU A 4 -13.60 24.29 -1.07
N HIS A 5 -13.39 25.26 -1.97
CA HIS A 5 -12.63 25.03 -3.21
C HIS A 5 -11.21 24.55 -2.91
N PHE A 6 -10.59 25.09 -1.86
CA PHE A 6 -9.27 24.66 -1.43
C PHE A 6 -9.25 23.22 -0.91
N VAL A 7 -10.19 22.87 -0.03
CA VAL A 7 -10.31 21.50 0.49
C VAL A 7 -10.55 20.51 -0.66
N ILE A 8 -11.41 20.85 -1.62
CA ILE A 8 -11.66 20.03 -2.81
C ILE A 8 -10.40 19.93 -3.67
N LEU A 9 -9.65 21.02 -3.87
CA LEU A 9 -8.40 21.00 -4.62
C LEU A 9 -7.37 20.08 -3.95
N LEU A 10 -7.17 20.20 -2.63
CA LEU A 10 -6.27 19.34 -1.86
C LEU A 10 -6.69 17.86 -2.00
N ALA A 11 -7.97 17.55 -1.77
CA ALA A 11 -8.49 16.20 -1.91
C ALA A 11 -8.31 15.65 -3.34
N THR A 12 -8.50 16.50 -4.35
CA THR A 12 -8.30 16.14 -5.76
C THR A 12 -6.83 15.84 -6.06
N ILE A 13 -5.90 16.65 -5.55
CA ILE A 13 -4.46 16.42 -5.73
C ILE A 13 -4.03 15.12 -5.04
N VAL A 14 -4.51 14.88 -3.81
CA VAL A 14 -4.23 13.64 -3.08
C VAL A 14 -4.79 12.44 -3.84
N LEU A 15 -6.02 12.52 -4.36
CA LEU A 15 -6.60 11.46 -5.19
C LEU A 15 -5.80 11.24 -6.49
N LEU A 16 -5.36 12.32 -7.14
CA LEU A 16 -4.57 12.22 -8.36
C LEU A 16 -3.21 11.57 -8.08
N SER A 17 -2.63 11.81 -6.89
CA SER A 17 -1.35 11.23 -6.48
C SER A 17 -1.36 9.70 -6.42
N SER A 18 -2.48 9.07 -6.02
CA SER A 18 -2.59 7.60 -6.01
C SER A 18 -2.62 6.99 -7.41
N VAL A 19 -3.12 7.73 -8.39
CA VAL A 19 -3.07 7.32 -9.80
C VAL A 19 -1.63 7.41 -10.32
N PHE A 20 -0.91 8.46 -9.96
CA PHE A 20 0.50 8.65 -10.36
C PHE A 20 1.45 7.60 -9.76
N ASP A 21 1.15 7.05 -8.59
CA ASP A 21 1.91 5.97 -7.96
C ASP A 21 2.06 4.76 -8.89
N GLN A 22 1.00 4.42 -9.65
CA GLN A 22 1.02 3.33 -10.64
C GLN A 22 1.99 3.59 -11.81
N PHE A 23 2.30 4.86 -12.10
CA PHE A 23 3.18 5.26 -13.20
C PHE A 23 4.63 5.50 -12.76
N LEU A 24 4.86 5.82 -11.49
CA LEU A 24 6.17 6.18 -10.94
C LEU A 24 6.54 5.30 -9.72
N PRO A 25 6.63 3.96 -9.86
CA PRO A 25 6.85 3.03 -8.73
C PRO A 25 8.22 3.16 -8.03
N ARG A 26 9.06 4.11 -8.46
CA ARG A 26 10.38 4.40 -7.88
C ARG A 26 10.39 5.65 -6.99
N LEU A 27 9.29 6.39 -6.93
CA LEU A 27 9.16 7.60 -6.13
C LEU A 27 8.17 7.34 -5.00
N ALA A 28 8.58 7.60 -3.77
CA ALA A 28 7.69 7.58 -2.63
C ALA A 28 6.54 8.57 -2.86
N LEU A 29 5.32 8.14 -2.56
CA LEU A 29 4.10 8.92 -2.72
C LEU A 29 4.17 10.33 -2.09
N PRO A 30 4.77 10.55 -0.89
CA PRO A 30 4.95 11.89 -0.34
C PRO A 30 5.69 12.86 -1.28
N LEU A 31 6.72 12.40 -2.01
CA LEU A 31 7.43 13.24 -2.97
C LEU A 31 6.53 13.62 -4.15
N VAL A 32 5.70 12.69 -4.63
CA VAL A 32 4.72 12.96 -5.68
C VAL A 32 3.70 14.01 -5.22
N GLN A 33 3.22 13.89 -3.98
CA GLN A 33 2.27 14.84 -3.38
C GLN A 33 2.86 16.25 -3.24
N ILE A 34 4.12 16.36 -2.78
CA ILE A 34 4.84 17.64 -2.70
C ILE A 34 4.98 18.27 -4.09
N VAL A 35 5.39 17.49 -5.10
CA VAL A 35 5.55 18.00 -6.47
C VAL A 35 4.21 18.44 -7.06
N LEU A 36 3.16 17.64 -6.92
CA LEU A 36 1.83 18.00 -7.41
C LEU A 36 1.27 19.23 -6.68
N GLY A 37 1.51 19.37 -5.38
CA GLY A 37 1.17 20.56 -4.61
C GLY A 37 1.91 21.81 -5.13
N ALA A 38 3.21 21.71 -5.38
CA ALA A 38 4.01 22.80 -5.92
C ALA A 38 3.55 23.22 -7.31
N VAL A 39 3.25 22.25 -8.18
CA VAL A 39 2.69 22.50 -9.52
C VAL A 39 1.30 23.12 -9.41
N GLY A 40 0.44 22.59 -8.54
CA GLY A 40 -0.90 23.13 -8.29
C GLY A 40 -0.87 24.58 -7.83
N ALA A 41 0.09 24.96 -6.99
CA ALA A 41 0.28 26.33 -6.55
C ALA A 41 0.65 27.31 -7.68
N LEU A 42 1.24 26.84 -8.80
CA LEU A 42 1.51 27.71 -9.96
C LEU A 42 0.24 28.11 -10.71
N PHE A 43 -0.81 27.30 -10.64
CA PHE A 43 -2.11 27.58 -11.26
C PHE A 43 -3.04 28.42 -10.37
N LEU A 44 -2.65 28.64 -9.12
CA LEU A 44 -3.40 29.46 -8.18
C LEU A 44 -2.97 30.93 -8.32
N SER A 45 -3.90 31.78 -8.76
CA SER A 45 -3.65 33.20 -9.02
C SER A 45 -3.31 34.03 -7.76
N GLN A 46 -3.56 33.50 -6.56
CA GLN A 46 -3.20 34.12 -5.30
C GLN A 46 -2.46 33.14 -4.37
N PRO A 47 -1.40 33.59 -3.67
CA PRO A 47 -0.77 32.78 -2.63
C PRO A 47 -1.80 32.47 -1.56
N LEU A 48 -2.05 31.19 -1.30
CA LEU A 48 -2.99 30.78 -0.26
C LEU A 48 -2.36 30.97 1.12
N SER A 49 -2.49 32.18 1.64
CA SER A 49 -2.38 32.46 3.07
C SER A 49 -3.70 32.10 3.74
N LEU A 50 -4.04 30.80 3.75
CA LEU A 50 -5.00 30.37 4.76
C LEU A 50 -4.25 30.45 6.09
N GLY A 51 -4.62 31.44 6.91
CA GLY A 51 -4.30 31.46 8.32
C GLY A 51 -5.00 30.28 8.98
N LEU A 52 -4.51 29.08 8.70
CA LEU A 52 -4.97 27.86 9.36
C LEU A 52 -4.74 28.08 10.84
N ASP A 53 -5.84 28.09 11.59
CA ASP A 53 -5.79 28.16 13.03
C ASP A 53 -4.92 26.98 13.51
N PRO A 54 -3.79 27.26 14.20
CA PRO A 54 -2.92 26.22 14.76
C PRO A 54 -3.69 25.14 15.51
N ASP A 55 -4.71 25.55 16.28
CA ASP A 55 -5.47 24.63 17.12
C ASP A 55 -6.36 23.72 16.28
N LEU A 56 -6.98 24.26 15.24
CA LEU A 56 -7.75 23.47 14.28
C LEU A 56 -6.86 22.48 13.52
N PHE A 57 -5.63 22.90 13.19
CA PHE A 57 -4.66 22.04 12.53
C PHE A 57 -4.26 20.85 13.41
N LEU A 58 -3.98 21.11 14.69
CA LEU A 58 -3.64 20.08 15.67
C LEU A 58 -4.77 19.06 15.85
N VAL A 59 -6.00 19.55 16.02
CA VAL A 59 -7.21 18.72 16.19
C VAL A 59 -7.51 17.88 14.95
N LEU A 60 -7.39 18.49 13.76
CA LEU A 60 -7.86 17.86 12.52
C LEU A 60 -6.86 16.86 11.93
N PHE A 61 -5.56 17.15 12.05
CA PHE A 61 -4.50 16.35 11.42
C PHE A 61 -3.67 15.59 12.45
N ILE A 62 -3.08 16.29 13.43
CA ILE A 62 -2.12 15.67 14.35
C ILE A 62 -2.80 14.66 15.27
N ALA A 63 -3.89 15.03 15.93
CA ALA A 63 -4.55 14.15 16.91
C ALA A 63 -4.99 12.80 16.30
N PRO A 64 -5.69 12.75 15.15
CA PRO A 64 -6.05 11.47 14.53
C PRO A 64 -4.84 10.64 14.07
N LEU A 65 -3.81 11.28 13.49
CA LEU A 65 -2.61 10.58 13.03
C LEU A 65 -1.88 9.90 14.20
N LEU A 66 -1.67 10.63 15.30
CA LEU A 66 -1.00 10.09 16.48
C LEU A 66 -1.81 9.03 17.22
N PHE A 67 -3.14 9.17 17.22
CA PHE A 67 -4.04 8.16 17.77
C PHE A 67 -3.91 6.84 17.01
N ASP A 68 -3.91 6.89 15.68
CA ASP A 68 -3.75 5.69 14.86
C ASP A 68 -2.36 5.07 14.99
N GLU A 69 -1.31 5.88 15.05
CA GLU A 69 0.06 5.40 15.27
C GLU A 69 0.18 4.67 16.61
N SER A 70 -0.49 5.19 17.65
CA SER A 70 -0.58 4.56 18.98
C SER A 70 -1.26 3.20 18.97
N LYS A 71 -2.05 2.89 17.95
CA LYS A 71 -2.72 1.59 17.81
C LYS A 71 -1.88 0.49 17.19
N HIS A 72 -0.90 0.86 16.38
CA HIS A 72 -0.05 -0.10 15.66
C HIS A 72 1.10 -0.65 16.52
N VAL A 73 1.11 -0.31 17.81
CA VAL A 73 2.17 -0.64 18.75
C VAL A 73 2.16 -2.12 19.11
N SER A 74 3.24 -2.82 18.77
CA SER A 74 3.40 -4.21 19.17
C SER A 74 4.00 -4.33 20.57
N LYS A 75 3.17 -4.73 21.54
CA LYS A 75 3.57 -5.03 22.94
C LYS A 75 4.85 -5.85 23.04
N ARG A 76 4.98 -6.87 22.19
CA ARG A 76 6.11 -7.82 22.20
C ARG A 76 7.41 -7.18 21.69
N ALA A 77 7.36 -6.39 20.61
CA ALA A 77 8.55 -5.76 20.07
C ALA A 77 9.02 -4.60 20.96
N LEU A 78 8.06 -3.87 21.55
CA LEU A 78 8.32 -2.83 22.54
C LEU A 78 9.04 -3.42 23.77
N ALA A 79 8.51 -4.50 24.36
CA ALA A 79 9.14 -5.16 25.51
C ALA A 79 10.56 -5.67 25.21
N LYS A 80 10.79 -6.24 24.01
CA LYS A 80 12.09 -6.82 23.62
C LYS A 80 13.16 -5.75 23.34
N ASN A 81 12.78 -4.55 22.91
CA ASN A 81 13.72 -3.51 22.45
C ASN A 81 13.56 -2.17 23.18
N MET A 82 12.85 -2.14 24.32
CA MET A 82 12.45 -0.95 25.06
C MET A 82 13.60 0.05 25.27
N GLY A 83 14.76 -0.41 25.74
CA GLY A 83 15.91 0.46 25.99
C GLY A 83 16.43 1.17 24.74
N GLY A 84 16.44 0.49 23.58
CA GLY A 84 16.83 1.11 22.31
C GLY A 84 15.77 2.07 21.78
N ILE A 85 14.49 1.69 21.93
CA ILE A 85 13.35 2.53 21.52
C ILE A 85 13.33 3.83 22.32
N LEU A 86 13.41 3.79 23.66
CA LEU A 86 13.46 5.02 24.48
C LEU A 86 14.70 5.87 24.18
N SER A 87 15.84 5.23 23.90
CA SER A 87 17.07 5.95 23.54
C SER A 87 16.88 6.75 22.24
N LEU A 88 16.27 6.16 21.21
CA LEU A 88 16.00 6.85 19.95
C LEU A 88 14.85 7.84 20.07
N ALA A 89 13.80 7.49 20.80
CA ALA A 89 12.58 8.28 20.81
C ALA A 89 12.61 9.46 21.80
N ILE A 90 13.48 9.43 22.81
CA ILE A 90 13.57 10.50 23.82
C ILE A 90 14.95 11.12 23.79
N ALA A 91 15.99 10.33 24.11
CA ALA A 91 17.33 10.87 24.29
C ALA A 91 17.92 11.45 22.99
N LEU A 92 17.76 10.74 21.86
CA LEU A 92 18.18 11.26 20.56
C LEU A 92 17.34 12.48 20.12
N VAL A 93 16.05 12.56 20.47
CA VAL A 93 15.24 13.75 20.18
C VAL A 93 15.79 14.96 20.93
N PHE A 94 16.03 14.86 22.25
CA PHE A 94 16.66 15.93 23.02
C PHE A 94 18.04 16.31 22.47
N ALA A 95 18.87 15.32 22.13
CA ALA A 95 20.16 15.57 21.49
C ALA A 95 20.02 16.31 20.16
N SER A 96 19.01 15.96 19.36
CA SER A 96 18.70 16.62 18.08
C SER A 96 18.21 18.05 18.28
N VAL A 97 17.36 18.29 19.28
CA VAL A 97 16.90 19.65 19.66
C VAL A 97 18.08 20.54 19.98
N LEU A 98 18.97 20.07 20.87
CA LEU A 98 20.15 20.82 21.28
C LEU A 98 21.11 21.03 20.11
N ALA A 99 21.43 19.98 19.35
CA ALA A 99 22.35 20.05 18.23
C ALA A 99 21.86 21.02 17.15
N VAL A 100 20.60 20.90 16.71
CA VAL A 100 20.03 21.80 15.70
C VAL A 100 19.90 23.22 16.24
N GLY A 101 19.43 23.39 17.48
CA GLY A 101 19.21 24.71 18.05
C GLY A 101 20.51 25.52 18.19
N PHE A 102 21.56 24.92 18.75
CA PHE A 102 22.86 25.57 18.84
C PHE A 102 23.50 25.78 17.46
N LEU A 103 23.41 24.81 16.55
CA LEU A 103 23.99 24.92 15.22
C LEU A 103 23.31 26.01 14.38
N LEU A 104 21.98 26.10 14.44
CA LEU A 104 21.22 27.14 13.76
C LEU A 104 21.52 28.51 14.36
N HIS A 105 21.53 28.65 15.68
CA HIS A 105 21.84 29.94 16.31
C HIS A 105 23.27 30.39 16.01
N TRP A 106 24.23 29.46 15.94
CA TRP A 106 25.60 29.77 15.54
C TRP A 106 25.69 30.20 14.07
N ALA A 107 24.99 29.51 13.16
CA ALA A 107 25.02 29.81 11.74
C ALA A 107 24.18 31.04 11.35
N SER A 108 23.11 31.33 12.09
CA SER A 108 22.21 32.47 11.92
C SER A 108 21.92 33.10 13.29
N PRO A 109 22.81 33.97 13.80
CA PRO A 109 22.66 34.61 15.12
C PRO A 109 21.40 35.48 15.26
N SER A 110 20.78 35.87 14.15
CA SER A 110 19.50 36.56 14.10
C SER A 110 18.33 35.72 14.58
N VAL A 111 18.45 34.39 14.58
CA VAL A 111 17.43 33.48 15.10
C VAL A 111 17.65 33.28 16.60
N PRO A 112 16.71 33.68 17.48
CA PRO A 112 16.86 33.45 18.92
C PRO A 112 16.98 31.96 19.24
N LEU A 113 17.77 31.62 20.25
CA LEU A 113 18.04 30.23 20.62
C LEU A 113 16.76 29.42 20.90
N ALA A 114 15.75 30.04 21.53
CA ALA A 114 14.46 29.38 21.77
C ALA A 114 13.72 29.04 20.47
N ALA A 115 13.74 29.93 19.47
CA ALA A 115 13.16 29.67 18.15
C ALA A 115 13.96 28.59 17.39
N ALA A 116 15.28 28.55 17.56
CA ALA A 116 16.14 27.51 17.00
C ALA A 116 15.90 26.14 17.65
N PHE A 117 15.69 26.08 18.98
CA PHE A 117 15.26 24.87 19.66
C PHE A 117 13.88 24.42 19.21
N ALA A 118 12.96 25.34 18.89
CA ALA A 118 11.66 24.97 18.34
C ALA A 118 11.83 24.25 16.99
N LEU A 119 12.70 24.75 16.09
CA LEU A 119 13.02 24.02 14.86
C LEU A 119 13.60 22.63 15.14
N GLY A 120 14.57 22.52 16.06
CA GLY A 120 15.16 21.24 16.44
C GLY A 120 14.13 20.25 16.99
N ALA A 121 13.17 20.74 17.79
CA ALA A 121 12.09 19.95 18.35
C ALA A 121 11.06 19.50 17.30
N ALA A 122 10.67 20.38 16.38
CA ALA A 122 9.80 20.03 15.26
C ALA A 122 10.44 19.00 14.32
N LEU A 123 11.77 19.00 14.23
CA LEU A 123 12.57 18.01 13.53
C LEU A 123 12.83 16.73 14.35
N GLY A 124 12.35 16.61 15.59
CA GLY A 124 12.39 15.38 16.38
C GLY A 124 11.60 14.21 15.76
N PRO A 125 10.29 14.39 15.48
CA PRO A 125 9.39 13.45 14.80
C PRO A 125 10.03 12.74 13.61
N THR A 126 9.70 11.47 13.39
CA THR A 126 10.08 10.73 12.16
C THR A 126 8.88 10.04 11.59
N ASP A 127 8.75 10.08 10.27
CA ASP A 127 7.54 9.62 9.62
C ASP A 127 7.65 8.14 9.24
N ALA A 128 7.03 7.27 10.05
CA ALA A 128 6.94 5.85 9.77
C ALA A 128 6.16 5.56 8.48
N VAL A 129 5.20 6.41 8.08
CA VAL A 129 4.39 6.23 6.87
C VAL A 129 5.26 6.41 5.63
N ALA A 130 6.18 7.38 5.64
CA ALA A 130 7.16 7.54 4.57
C ALA A 130 8.11 6.33 4.47
N THR A 131 8.43 5.67 5.58
CA THR A 131 9.27 4.45 5.59
C THR A 131 8.51 3.21 5.11
N SER A 132 7.24 3.07 5.48
CA SER A 132 6.41 1.95 5.08
C SER A 132 6.11 2.00 3.58
N ALA A 133 5.95 3.20 3.01
CA ALA A 133 5.87 3.40 1.56
C ALA A 133 7.13 2.92 0.80
N LEU A 134 8.30 2.91 1.46
CA LEU A 134 9.56 2.40 0.90
C LEU A 134 9.81 0.91 1.18
N SER A 135 9.01 0.29 2.06
CA SER A 135 9.08 -1.14 2.44
C SER A 135 9.04 -2.16 1.26
N PRO A 136 8.36 -1.88 0.13
CA PRO A 136 8.44 -2.76 -1.04
C PRO A 136 9.84 -2.87 -1.64
N SER A 137 10.68 -1.84 -1.50
CA SER A 137 12.00 -1.74 -2.12
C SER A 137 13.17 -2.02 -1.17
N VAL A 138 12.90 -2.09 0.14
CA VAL A 138 13.93 -2.14 1.20
C VAL A 138 13.76 -3.39 2.08
N ALA A 139 14.86 -4.11 2.33
CA ALA A 139 14.88 -5.20 3.32
C ALA A 139 15.37 -4.66 4.68
N LEU A 140 14.52 -4.70 5.70
CA LEU A 140 14.85 -4.34 7.07
C LEU A 140 14.72 -5.59 7.96
N ASP A 141 15.71 -5.82 8.83
CA ASP A 141 15.68 -6.91 9.80
C ASP A 141 14.57 -6.67 10.85
N GLU A 142 14.07 -7.72 11.50
CA GLU A 142 13.00 -7.61 12.54
C GLU A 142 13.30 -6.55 13.60
N ARG A 143 14.57 -6.43 14.00
CA ARG A 143 15.00 -5.43 14.98
C ARG A 143 14.94 -4.01 14.41
N GLN A 144 15.34 -3.80 13.16
CA GLN A 144 15.28 -2.47 12.55
C GLN A 144 13.83 -2.01 12.46
N ASN A 145 12.93 -2.89 12.02
CA ASN A 145 11.48 -2.61 12.02
C ASN A 145 10.98 -2.29 13.44
N ALA A 146 11.36 -3.10 14.44
CA ALA A 146 10.95 -2.85 15.83
C ALA A 146 11.47 -1.52 16.40
N LEU A 147 12.71 -1.14 16.09
CA LEU A 147 13.30 0.13 16.53
C LEU A 147 12.63 1.31 15.84
N LEU A 148 12.47 1.27 14.52
CA LEU A 148 11.89 2.36 13.73
C LEU A 148 10.41 2.57 14.05
N SER A 149 9.62 1.50 14.14
CA SER A 149 8.21 1.60 14.52
C SER A 149 8.03 2.08 15.96
N GLY A 150 8.91 1.67 16.88
CA GLY A 150 8.89 2.14 18.26
C GLY A 150 9.36 3.60 18.40
N GLU A 151 10.32 4.02 17.57
CA GLU A 151 10.83 5.38 17.53
C GLU A 151 9.75 6.35 17.06
N ALA A 152 9.13 6.12 15.89
CA ALA A 152 8.12 7.00 15.31
C ALA A 152 6.93 7.24 16.25
N LEU A 153 6.50 6.21 16.97
CA LEU A 153 5.45 6.31 17.97
C LEU A 153 5.74 7.34 19.08
N ILE A 154 6.92 7.25 19.70
CA ILE A 154 7.24 8.01 20.92
C ILE A 154 7.89 9.35 20.58
N ASN A 155 8.65 9.41 19.47
CA ASN A 155 9.41 10.59 19.12
C ASN A 155 8.49 11.77 18.75
N ASP A 156 7.32 11.50 18.16
CA ASP A 156 6.33 12.50 17.84
C ASP A 156 5.85 13.23 19.10
N ALA A 157 5.46 12.47 20.13
CA ALA A 157 5.08 13.03 21.42
C ALA A 157 6.22 13.82 22.06
N SER A 158 7.45 13.28 22.07
CA SER A 158 8.61 13.95 22.68
C SER A 158 9.02 15.23 21.93
N GLY A 159 8.86 15.25 20.61
CA GLY A 159 9.18 16.38 19.74
C GLY A 159 8.16 17.50 19.89
N ILE A 160 6.87 17.17 19.90
CA ILE A 160 5.77 18.12 20.17
C ILE A 160 5.96 18.76 21.55
N VAL A 161 6.28 17.95 22.55
CA VAL A 161 6.57 18.41 23.91
C VAL A 161 7.74 19.39 23.95
N SER A 162 8.86 19.02 23.33
CA SER A 162 10.05 19.86 23.26
C SER A 162 9.78 21.15 22.49
N PHE A 163 8.91 21.10 21.48
CA PHE A 163 8.51 22.23 20.67
C PHE A 163 7.67 23.22 21.46
N GLN A 164 6.66 22.75 22.19
CA GLN A 164 5.84 23.59 23.06
C GLN A 164 6.69 24.32 24.10
N PHE A 165 7.68 23.64 24.69
CA PHE A 165 8.63 24.25 25.62
C PHE A 165 9.46 25.36 24.95
N ALA A 166 10.01 25.08 23.76
CA ALA A 166 10.82 26.03 23.01
C ALA A 166 10.01 27.26 22.54
N VAL A 167 8.78 27.06 22.08
CA VAL A 167 7.87 28.15 21.68
C VAL A 167 7.47 28.99 22.89
N ALA A 168 7.11 28.37 24.01
CA ALA A 168 6.79 29.09 25.24
C ALA A 168 7.96 29.98 25.67
N ALA A 169 9.19 29.46 25.66
CA ALA A 169 10.39 30.22 25.95
C ALA A 169 10.65 31.38 24.95
N ALA A 170 10.37 31.17 23.66
CA ALA A 170 10.51 32.19 22.63
C ALA A 170 9.47 33.32 22.75
N VAL A 171 8.26 33.00 23.21
CA VAL A 171 7.13 33.91 23.30
C VAL A 171 7.17 34.75 24.57
N THR A 172 7.54 34.16 25.71
CA THR A 172 7.54 34.86 27.01
C THR A 172 8.78 35.72 27.21
N GLY A 173 9.93 35.38 26.60
CA GLY A 173 11.19 36.14 26.72
C GLY A 173 11.79 36.20 28.13
N LEU A 174 11.06 35.75 29.15
CA LEU A 174 11.40 35.74 30.56
C LEU A 174 11.72 34.30 30.96
N PHE A 175 13.01 34.05 31.16
CA PHE A 175 13.55 32.73 31.50
C PHE A 175 13.35 32.45 32.99
N SER A 176 12.10 32.21 33.44
CA SER A 176 11.89 31.46 34.68
C SER A 176 11.85 29.97 34.33
N VAL A 177 13.03 29.34 34.31
CA VAL A 177 13.15 27.89 34.07
C VAL A 177 12.26 27.12 35.04
N ALA A 178 12.14 27.59 36.28
CA ALA A 178 11.32 26.96 37.31
C ALA A 178 9.81 27.06 36.99
N ASP A 179 9.30 28.24 36.63
CA ASP A 179 7.88 28.42 36.34
C ASP A 179 7.48 27.73 35.04
N ALA A 180 8.31 27.85 33.99
CA ALA A 180 8.11 27.15 32.73
C ALA A 180 8.16 25.62 32.91
N SER A 181 9.11 25.10 33.70
CA SER A 181 9.20 23.66 33.97
C SER A 181 8.03 23.14 34.80
N SER A 182 7.53 23.92 35.76
CA SER A 182 6.39 23.51 36.60
C SER A 182 5.05 23.57 35.85
N ALA A 183 4.80 24.63 35.07
CA ALA A 183 3.64 24.73 34.20
C ALA A 183 3.64 23.59 33.17
N PHE A 184 4.81 23.32 32.58
CA PHE A 184 5.01 22.20 31.68
C PHE A 184 4.76 20.84 32.36
N ALA A 185 5.32 20.60 33.55
CA ALA A 185 5.10 19.33 34.25
C ALA A 185 3.60 19.09 34.51
N LYS A 186 2.84 20.15 34.82
CA LYS A 186 1.38 20.10 34.98
C LYS A 186 0.67 19.76 33.67
N THR A 187 0.98 20.45 32.57
CA THR A 187 0.33 20.19 31.28
C THR A 187 0.69 18.82 30.69
N PHE A 188 1.93 18.37 30.90
CA PHE A 188 2.45 17.06 30.49
C PHE A 188 1.82 15.91 31.28
N LEU A 189 1.98 15.92 32.61
CA LEU A 189 1.44 14.86 33.47
C LEU A 189 -0.09 14.86 33.47
N GLY A 190 -0.70 16.05 33.39
CA GLY A 190 -2.14 16.20 33.24
C GLY A 190 -2.64 15.61 31.93
N GLY A 191 -1.97 15.88 30.80
CA GLY A 191 -2.33 15.30 29.50
C GLY A 191 -2.21 13.78 29.51
N LEU A 192 -1.10 13.24 30.02
CA LEU A 192 -0.89 11.80 30.16
C LEU A 192 -1.96 11.16 31.07
N GLY A 193 -2.23 11.74 32.23
CA GLY A 193 -3.21 11.26 33.19
C GLY A 193 -4.63 11.25 32.64
N ILE A 194 -5.08 12.37 32.07
CA ILE A 194 -6.40 12.50 31.45
C ILE A 194 -6.53 11.53 30.27
N GLY A 195 -5.50 11.40 29.43
CA GLY A 195 -5.50 10.44 28.34
C GLY A 195 -5.64 8.99 28.79
N ILE A 196 -4.94 8.57 29.85
CA ILE A 196 -5.10 7.23 30.43
C ILE A 196 -6.53 7.04 30.94
N VAL A 197 -7.07 8.01 31.68
CA VAL A 197 -8.45 7.96 32.20
C VAL A 197 -9.45 7.84 31.06
N LEU A 198 -9.36 8.70 30.04
CA LEU A 198 -10.27 8.68 28.89
C LEU A 198 -10.11 7.42 28.03
N GLY A 199 -8.90 6.86 27.94
CA GLY A 199 -8.64 5.57 27.30
C GLY A 199 -9.33 4.41 28.04
N ILE A 200 -9.25 4.39 29.37
CA ILE A 200 -9.98 3.41 30.21
C ILE A 200 -11.48 3.59 30.08
N VAL A 201 -11.99 4.82 30.14
CA VAL A 201 -13.41 5.13 29.93
C VAL A 201 -13.89 4.64 28.56
N SER A 202 -13.08 4.82 27.52
CA SER A 202 -13.38 4.34 26.17
C SER A 202 -13.50 2.80 26.13
N LEU A 203 -12.60 2.08 26.81
CA LEU A 203 -12.66 0.62 26.94
C LEU A 203 -13.90 0.16 27.72
N ILE A 204 -14.26 0.86 28.79
CA ILE A 204 -15.46 0.56 29.59
C ILE A 204 -16.71 0.78 28.73
N LEU A 205 -16.80 1.89 28.00
CA LEU A 205 -17.95 2.19 27.15
C LEU A 205 -18.11 1.15 26.03
N LEU A 206 -17.02 0.76 25.38
CA LEU A 206 -17.00 -0.33 24.41
C LEU A 206 -17.45 -1.66 25.05
N GLY A 207 -17.02 -1.94 26.28
CA GLY A 207 -17.42 -3.11 27.05
C GLY A 207 -18.93 -3.11 27.38
N ILE A 208 -19.49 -1.97 27.77
CA ILE A 208 -20.91 -1.79 28.07
C ILE A 208 -21.75 -2.00 26.81
N VAL A 209 -21.37 -1.38 25.68
CA VAL A 209 -22.08 -1.52 24.41
C VAL A 209 -22.09 -2.98 23.93
N ARG A 210 -20.96 -3.67 24.11
CA ARG A 210 -20.86 -5.11 23.87
C ARG A 210 -21.80 -5.91 24.77
N LEU A 211 -21.89 -5.55 26.05
CA LEU A 211 -22.75 -6.25 27.02
C LEU A 211 -24.24 -6.11 26.68
N ILE A 212 -24.65 -4.95 26.18
CA ILE A 212 -26.05 -4.63 25.83
C ILE A 212 -26.43 -5.19 24.44
N GLY A 213 -25.47 -5.74 23.69
CA GLY A 213 -25.70 -6.32 22.36
C GLY A 213 -25.89 -5.29 21.25
N LEU A 214 -25.48 -4.04 21.48
CA LEU A 214 -25.52 -2.94 20.49
C LEU A 214 -24.22 -2.85 19.67
N GLU A 215 -23.35 -3.86 19.76
CA GLU A 215 -22.05 -3.87 19.06
C GLU A 215 -22.28 -4.01 17.54
N SER A 216 -22.06 -2.93 16.79
CA SER A 216 -22.00 -2.95 15.33
C SER A 216 -20.64 -2.46 14.84
N THR A 217 -20.23 -2.91 13.65
CA THR A 217 -19.00 -2.43 12.99
C THR A 217 -19.05 -0.91 12.80
N VAL A 218 -20.22 -0.37 12.44
CA VAL A 218 -20.41 1.08 12.24
C VAL A 218 -20.19 1.84 13.54
N PHE A 219 -20.76 1.37 14.66
CA PHE A 219 -20.54 1.97 15.96
C PHE A 219 -19.05 1.98 16.33
N HIS A 220 -18.36 0.84 16.19
CA HIS A 220 -16.95 0.73 16.58
C HIS A 220 -16.07 1.70 15.79
N VAL A 221 -16.18 1.68 14.45
CA VAL A 221 -15.39 2.55 13.58
C VAL A 221 -15.72 4.02 13.83
N THR A 222 -16.99 4.38 13.99
CA THR A 222 -17.39 5.77 14.25
C THR A 222 -16.88 6.27 15.60
N PHE A 223 -17.01 5.44 16.65
CA PHE A 223 -16.48 5.75 17.98
C PHE A 223 -14.98 5.97 17.95
N GLU A 224 -14.28 5.09 17.23
CA GLU A 224 -12.84 5.13 17.07
C GLU A 224 -12.37 6.37 16.31
N LEU A 225 -13.06 6.74 15.22
CA LEU A 225 -12.78 7.96 14.46
C LEU A 225 -13.03 9.24 15.27
N LEU A 226 -14.07 9.25 16.11
CA LEU A 226 -14.41 10.42 16.95
C LEU A 226 -13.52 10.57 18.19
N SER A 227 -13.01 9.45 18.71
CA SER A 227 -12.19 9.40 19.92
C SER A 227 -11.06 10.44 19.98
N PRO A 228 -10.16 10.57 18.99
CA PRO A 228 -9.07 11.55 19.04
C PRO A 228 -9.56 13.00 19.19
N PHE A 229 -10.67 13.36 18.53
CA PHE A 229 -11.24 14.71 18.60
C PHE A 229 -11.82 15.00 19.98
N VAL A 230 -12.62 14.08 20.51
CA VAL A 230 -13.24 14.24 21.83
C VAL A 230 -12.18 14.30 22.93
N ILE A 231 -11.19 13.42 22.87
CA ILE A 231 -10.11 13.35 23.87
C ILE A 231 -9.27 14.63 23.84
N TYR A 232 -8.91 15.11 22.65
CA TYR A 232 -8.17 16.36 22.51
C TYR A 232 -8.94 17.54 23.11
N LEU A 233 -10.22 17.70 22.73
CA LEU A 233 -11.03 18.85 23.17
C LEU A 233 -11.27 18.83 24.68
N LEU A 234 -11.52 17.65 25.26
CA LEU A 234 -11.66 17.50 26.71
C LEU A 234 -10.37 17.86 27.45
N ALA A 235 -9.22 17.38 26.97
CA ALA A 235 -7.93 17.71 27.56
C ALA A 235 -7.59 19.22 27.46
N GLU A 236 -7.82 19.84 26.31
CA GLU A 236 -7.64 21.30 26.15
C GLU A 236 -8.57 22.11 27.07
N SER A 237 -9.83 21.68 27.24
CA SER A 237 -10.75 22.34 28.18
C SER A 237 -10.29 22.27 29.64
N LEU A 238 -9.42 21.32 29.97
CA LEU A 238 -8.79 21.18 31.28
C LEU A 238 -7.42 21.87 31.35
N HIS A 239 -7.04 22.61 30.30
CA HIS A 239 -5.73 23.28 30.15
C HIS A 239 -4.55 22.32 30.29
N VAL A 240 -4.71 21.08 29.83
CA VAL A 240 -3.63 20.09 29.74
C VAL A 240 -3.37 19.73 28.28
N SER A 241 -2.23 19.09 27.98
CA SER A 241 -1.85 18.82 26.59
C SER A 241 -2.83 17.84 25.91
N GLY A 242 -3.63 18.35 24.97
CA GLY A 242 -4.58 17.54 24.19
C GLY A 242 -3.90 16.46 23.37
N ILE A 243 -2.74 16.77 22.80
CA ILE A 243 -1.96 15.84 21.98
C ILE A 243 -1.46 14.64 22.81
N LEU A 244 -0.90 14.90 24.00
CA LEU A 244 -0.45 13.83 24.89
C LEU A 244 -1.62 12.99 25.41
N ALA A 245 -2.77 13.61 25.67
CA ALA A 245 -3.96 12.88 26.08
C ALA A 245 -4.42 11.89 25.01
N VAL A 246 -4.41 12.29 23.74
CA VAL A 246 -4.78 11.43 22.60
C VAL A 246 -3.82 10.25 22.45
N VAL A 247 -2.51 10.50 22.50
CA VAL A 247 -1.48 9.43 22.45
C VAL A 247 -1.63 8.47 23.62
N ALA A 248 -1.77 8.99 24.84
CA ALA A 248 -1.89 8.19 26.04
C ALA A 248 -3.18 7.35 26.04
N ALA A 249 -4.29 7.90 25.54
CA ALA A 249 -5.53 7.17 25.37
C ALA A 249 -5.42 6.07 24.31
N GLY A 250 -4.85 6.36 23.14
CA GLY A 250 -4.63 5.37 22.08
C GLY A 250 -3.69 4.23 22.51
N LEU A 251 -2.64 4.56 23.27
CA LEU A 251 -1.75 3.56 23.85
C LEU A 251 -2.48 2.73 24.91
N THR A 252 -3.28 3.36 25.77
CA THR A 252 -4.08 2.67 26.80
C THR A 252 -5.08 1.71 26.16
N THR A 253 -5.85 2.14 25.17
CA THR A 253 -6.81 1.26 24.48
C THR A 253 -6.10 0.07 23.85
N THR A 254 -4.94 0.29 23.22
CA THR A 254 -4.14 -0.78 22.59
C THR A 254 -3.50 -1.73 23.61
N LEU A 255 -3.02 -1.18 24.73
CA LEU A 255 -2.37 -1.96 25.78
C LEU A 255 -3.35 -2.79 26.60
N PHE A 256 -4.59 -2.34 26.78
CA PHE A 256 -5.57 -3.01 27.63
C PHE A 256 -6.70 -3.73 26.87
N THR A 257 -6.81 -3.56 25.54
CA THR A 257 -7.79 -4.33 24.75
C THR A 257 -7.47 -5.84 24.78
N PRO A 258 -8.42 -6.69 25.22
CA PRO A 258 -8.25 -8.14 25.17
C PRO A 258 -8.21 -8.63 23.72
N ARG A 259 -7.23 -9.48 23.37
CA ARG A 259 -7.17 -10.15 22.07
C ARG A 259 -8.18 -11.30 22.05
N VAL A 260 -9.45 -10.99 21.83
CA VAL A 260 -10.48 -12.01 21.63
C VAL A 260 -10.45 -12.42 20.16
N GLY A 261 -10.26 -13.71 19.89
CA GLY A 261 -10.15 -14.29 18.54
C GLY A 261 -11.49 -14.63 17.89
N THR A 262 -12.53 -13.82 18.07
CA THR A 262 -13.84 -14.09 17.45
C THR A 262 -13.90 -13.58 16.01
N SER A 263 -14.68 -14.24 15.14
CA SER A 263 -14.89 -13.82 13.75
C SER A 263 -15.44 -12.40 13.62
N TYR A 264 -16.29 -11.99 14.56
CA TYR A 264 -16.80 -10.62 14.65
C TYR A 264 -15.67 -9.60 14.88
N SER A 265 -14.79 -9.86 15.85
CA SER A 265 -13.66 -8.98 16.13
C SER A 265 -12.68 -8.87 14.96
N ALA A 266 -12.52 -9.93 14.17
CA ALA A 266 -11.70 -9.91 12.96
C ALA A 266 -12.32 -9.00 11.88
N ARG A 267 -13.63 -9.10 11.66
CA ARG A 267 -14.36 -8.21 10.74
C ARG A 267 -14.23 -6.74 11.14
N VAL A 268 -14.43 -6.43 12.42
CA VAL A 268 -14.30 -5.06 12.94
C VAL A 268 -12.88 -4.52 12.72
N ARG A 269 -11.84 -5.32 13.02
CA ARG A 269 -10.45 -4.94 12.77
C ARG A 269 -10.16 -4.70 11.29
N LEU A 270 -10.66 -5.54 10.39
CA LEU A 270 -10.48 -5.37 8.94
C LEU A 270 -11.08 -4.07 8.45
N VAL A 271 -12.33 -3.78 8.83
CA VAL A 271 -13.02 -2.54 8.41
C VAL A 271 -12.35 -1.31 9.02
N SER A 272 -12.06 -1.33 10.33
CA SER A 272 -11.35 -0.25 11.02
C SER A 272 -10.00 0.03 10.36
N SER A 273 -9.17 -1.01 10.15
CA SER A 273 -7.87 -0.88 9.50
C SER A 273 -7.98 -0.27 8.09
N SER A 274 -8.99 -0.68 7.30
CA SER A 274 -9.20 -0.15 5.95
C SER A 274 -9.60 1.33 5.97
N VAL A 275 -10.45 1.73 6.92
CA VAL A 275 -10.88 3.13 7.08
C VAL A 275 -9.72 4.01 7.54
N TRP A 276 -8.93 3.53 8.50
CA TRP A 276 -7.74 4.25 8.97
C TRP A 276 -6.66 4.35 7.89
N GLU A 277 -6.46 3.32 7.07
CA GLU A 277 -5.52 3.38 5.94
C GLU A 277 -5.91 4.49 4.95
N VAL A 278 -7.19 4.57 4.58
CA VAL A 278 -7.69 5.66 3.71
C VAL A 278 -7.58 7.02 4.40
N LEU A 279 -7.95 7.11 5.68
CA LEU A 279 -7.92 8.38 6.42
C LEU A 279 -6.49 8.91 6.58
N THR A 280 -5.55 8.06 7.02
CA THR A 280 -4.14 8.43 7.18
C THR A 280 -3.50 8.76 5.84
N PHE A 281 -3.84 8.05 4.76
CA PHE A 281 -3.44 8.41 3.40
C PHE A 281 -3.91 9.82 3.02
N VAL A 282 -5.18 10.16 3.30
CA VAL A 282 -5.73 11.48 3.00
C VAL A 282 -5.09 12.56 3.87
N LEU A 283 -5.01 12.35 5.19
CA LEU A 283 -4.45 13.33 6.13
C LEU A 283 -2.97 13.62 5.83
N ASN A 284 -2.14 12.58 5.71
CA ASN A 284 -0.72 12.75 5.35
C ASN A 284 -0.58 13.37 3.96
N GLY A 285 -1.39 12.92 3.00
CA GLY A 285 -1.41 13.48 1.65
C GLY A 285 -1.71 14.97 1.63
N VAL A 286 -2.71 15.41 2.40
CA VAL A 286 -3.02 16.84 2.53
C VAL A 286 -1.83 17.60 3.09
N VAL A 287 -1.18 17.10 4.15
CA VAL A 287 -0.01 17.77 4.74
C VAL A 287 1.15 17.89 3.74
N PHE A 288 1.44 16.85 2.96
CA PHE A 288 2.49 16.90 1.94
C PHE A 288 2.13 17.80 0.76
N VAL A 289 0.87 17.84 0.35
CA VAL A 289 0.40 18.79 -0.68
C VAL A 289 0.48 20.23 -0.15
N LEU A 290 0.13 20.46 1.12
CA LEU A 290 0.31 21.76 1.79
C LEU A 290 1.78 22.18 1.78
N LEU A 291 2.70 21.27 2.10
CA LEU A 291 4.15 21.53 1.96
C LEU A 291 4.49 21.98 0.55
N GLY A 292 4.06 21.20 -0.46
CA GLY A 292 4.29 21.48 -1.86
C GLY A 292 3.77 22.85 -2.29
N THR A 293 2.56 23.22 -1.87
CA THR A 293 1.96 24.51 -2.23
C THR A 293 2.68 25.70 -1.59
N GLN A 294 3.16 25.55 -0.35
CA GLN A 294 3.83 26.62 0.39
C GLN A 294 5.31 26.78 -0.03
N PHE A 295 5.98 25.70 -0.41
CA PHE A 295 7.41 25.68 -0.69
C PHE A 295 7.87 26.75 -1.71
N PRO A 296 7.21 26.95 -2.87
CA PRO A 296 7.59 28.01 -3.81
C PRO A 296 7.48 29.43 -3.24
N SER A 297 6.46 29.67 -2.40
CA SER A 297 6.24 30.99 -1.78
C SER A 297 7.35 31.32 -0.80
N VAL A 298 7.67 30.37 0.07
CA VAL A 298 8.73 30.51 1.08
C VAL A 298 10.12 30.61 0.42
N MET A 299 10.35 29.88 -0.67
CA MET A 299 11.61 29.99 -1.42
C MET A 299 11.76 31.37 -2.09
N ARG A 300 10.67 31.95 -2.62
CA ARG A 300 10.69 33.30 -3.22
C ARG A 300 10.91 34.40 -2.19
N SER A 301 10.32 34.30 -1.00
CA SER A 301 10.50 35.31 0.06
C SER A 301 11.92 35.31 0.62
N SER A 302 12.55 34.14 0.74
CA SER A 302 13.96 34.02 1.17
C SER A 302 14.97 34.41 0.09
N TRP A 303 14.64 34.25 -1.20
CA TRP A 303 15.52 34.62 -2.32
C TRP A 303 15.54 36.13 -2.61
N ARG A 304 14.46 36.86 -2.28
CA ARG A 304 14.38 38.32 -2.46
C ARG A 304 15.15 39.13 -1.43
N ARG A 305 15.57 38.52 -0.31
CA ARG A 305 16.55 39.12 0.59
C ARG A 305 17.94 38.98 -0.06
N GLU A 306 18.57 40.10 -0.37
CA GLU A 306 19.82 40.17 -1.13
C GLU A 306 20.90 39.23 -0.55
N GLY A 307 21.38 38.28 -1.36
CA GLY A 307 22.51 37.40 -1.01
C GLY A 307 22.21 36.14 -0.17
N SER A 308 20.99 35.94 0.36
CA SER A 308 20.70 34.88 1.34
C SER A 308 20.18 33.54 0.77
N GLY A 309 19.85 33.45 -0.52
CA GLY A 309 19.25 32.23 -1.09
C GLY A 309 20.18 31.01 -1.01
N LEU A 310 21.44 31.19 -1.40
CA LEU A 310 22.47 30.13 -1.36
C LEU A 310 22.88 29.78 0.08
N THR A 311 22.95 30.77 0.98
CA THR A 311 23.28 30.53 2.39
C THR A 311 22.18 29.76 3.10
N MET A 312 20.90 30.06 2.83
CA MET A 312 19.74 29.32 3.34
C MET A 312 19.74 27.86 2.86
N VAL A 313 19.98 27.63 1.57
CA VAL A 313 20.11 26.26 1.03
C VAL A 313 21.30 25.53 1.65
N GLY A 314 22.44 26.20 1.80
CA GLY A 314 23.60 25.66 2.52
C GLY A 314 23.26 25.28 3.96
N LEU A 315 22.45 26.09 4.64
CA LEU A 315 22.01 25.84 6.01
C LEU A 315 21.05 24.65 6.10
N VAL A 316 20.14 24.47 5.12
CA VAL A 316 19.32 23.25 5.01
C VAL A 316 20.19 22.01 4.91
N PHE A 317 21.20 22.02 4.04
CA PHE A 317 22.11 20.88 3.88
C PHE A 317 22.95 20.66 5.14
N LEU A 318 23.44 21.72 5.77
CA LEU A 318 24.22 21.66 7.00
C LEU A 318 23.42 21.03 8.16
N LEU A 319 22.21 21.53 8.41
CA LEU A 319 21.34 21.00 9.46
C LEU A 319 20.91 19.56 9.15
N SER A 320 20.57 19.26 7.90
CA SER A 320 20.22 17.91 7.46
C SER A 320 21.39 16.93 7.69
N PHE A 321 22.60 17.34 7.29
CA PHE A 321 23.81 16.55 7.48
C PHE A 321 24.10 16.32 8.97
N ALA A 322 24.01 17.37 9.79
CA ALA A 322 24.20 17.27 11.24
C ALA A 322 23.22 16.28 11.89
N LEU A 323 21.94 16.34 11.51
CA LEU A 323 20.92 15.39 12.00
C LEU A 323 21.20 13.95 11.57
N ILE A 324 21.57 13.73 10.31
CA ILE A 324 21.88 12.40 9.78
C ILE A 324 23.11 11.83 10.49
N VAL A 325 24.17 12.63 10.66
CA VAL A 325 25.40 12.21 11.35
C VAL A 325 25.11 11.93 12.82
N LEU A 326 24.37 12.80 13.51
CA LEU A 326 24.00 12.60 14.91
C LEU A 326 23.25 11.28 15.09
N ARG A 327 22.22 11.04 14.27
CA ARG A 327 21.44 9.79 14.27
C ARG A 327 22.31 8.57 13.95
N PHE A 328 23.21 8.68 12.98
CA PHE A 328 24.15 7.61 12.62
C PHE A 328 25.09 7.24 13.77
N VAL A 329 25.74 8.24 14.35
CA VAL A 329 26.65 8.05 15.50
C VAL A 329 25.88 7.46 16.67
N TRP A 330 24.67 7.97 16.96
CA TRP A 330 23.84 7.48 18.06
C TRP A 330 23.47 6.00 17.88
N ILE A 331 22.97 5.62 16.70
CA ILE A 331 22.60 4.22 16.39
C ILE A 331 23.84 3.31 16.44
N TYR A 332 24.96 3.77 15.89
CA TYR A 332 26.21 3.01 15.90
C TYR A 332 26.70 2.75 17.33
N VAL A 333 26.75 3.78 18.17
CA VAL A 333 27.15 3.68 19.58
C VAL A 333 26.18 2.79 20.36
N MET A 334 24.86 2.99 20.19
CA MET A 334 23.83 2.17 20.84
C MET A 334 23.99 0.68 20.51
N GLU A 335 24.19 0.34 19.23
CA GLU A 335 24.40 -1.05 18.82
C GLU A 335 25.75 -1.60 19.28
N ALA A 336 26.80 -0.77 19.34
CA ALA A 336 28.12 -1.19 19.80
C ALA A 336 28.12 -1.51 21.31
N LEU A 337 27.47 -0.67 22.11
CA LEU A 337 27.30 -0.87 23.55
C LEU A 337 26.48 -2.13 23.84
N ARG A 338 25.41 -2.37 23.06
CA ARG A 338 24.57 -3.56 23.20
C ARG A 338 25.32 -4.84 22.85
N GLY A 339 26.04 -4.84 21.73
CA GLY A 339 26.81 -5.99 21.27
C GLY A 339 28.11 -6.19 22.05
N ARG A 340 28.43 -5.32 23.01
CA ARG A 340 29.72 -5.24 23.73
C ARG A 340 30.92 -5.26 22.77
N THR A 341 30.75 -4.78 21.55
CA THR A 341 31.75 -4.83 20.49
C THR A 341 31.62 -3.62 19.57
N TRP A 342 32.74 -2.99 19.22
CA TRP A 342 32.80 -1.86 18.28
C TRP A 342 32.81 -2.30 16.80
N ARG A 343 32.34 -3.51 16.51
CA ARG A 343 32.31 -4.10 15.16
C ARG A 343 30.89 -4.11 14.57
N VAL A 344 30.12 -3.06 14.84
CA VAL A 344 28.78 -2.90 14.26
C VAL A 344 28.95 -2.68 12.75
N PRO A 345 28.26 -3.47 11.89
CA PRO A 345 28.34 -3.26 10.45
C PRO A 345 27.78 -1.88 10.08
N LEU A 346 28.64 -1.00 9.57
CA LEU A 346 28.32 0.38 9.19
C LEU A 346 27.10 0.48 8.28
N ARG A 347 26.95 -0.51 7.38
CA ARG A 347 25.80 -0.62 6.48
C ARG A 347 24.48 -0.74 7.24
N LYS A 348 24.41 -1.55 8.31
CA LYS A 348 23.17 -1.71 9.10
C LYS A 348 22.82 -0.42 9.84
N ALA A 349 23.82 0.23 10.44
CA ALA A 349 23.62 1.53 11.10
C ALA A 349 23.12 2.57 10.09
N ALA A 350 23.75 2.69 8.92
CA ALA A 350 23.35 3.60 7.86
C ALA A 350 21.93 3.32 7.34
N THR A 351 21.58 2.05 7.14
CA THR A 351 20.22 1.66 6.75
C THR A 351 19.19 2.12 7.79
N THR A 352 19.42 1.88 9.08
CA THR A 352 18.50 2.33 10.15
C THR A 352 18.45 3.86 10.28
N THR A 353 19.57 4.55 10.04
CA THR A 353 19.62 6.02 10.03
C THR A 353 18.74 6.59 8.93
N LEU A 354 18.82 6.03 7.72
CA LEU A 354 18.12 6.54 6.53
C LEU A 354 16.67 6.07 6.43
N ALA A 355 16.31 5.00 7.13
CA ALA A 355 14.95 4.47 7.22
C ALA A 355 14.07 5.24 8.22
N GLY A 356 14.31 6.54 8.43
CA GLY A 356 13.50 7.41 9.31
C GLY A 356 13.48 8.84 8.78
N PRO A 357 12.94 9.10 7.58
CA PRO A 357 12.84 10.44 7.03
C PRO A 357 11.92 11.33 7.89
N LYS A 358 12.11 12.64 7.77
CA LYS A 358 11.17 13.62 8.34
C LYS A 358 9.95 13.72 7.44
N GLY A 359 8.78 14.00 8.00
CA GLY A 359 7.54 13.96 7.23
C GLY A 359 6.43 14.85 7.76
N ALA A 360 5.19 14.38 7.66
CA ALA A 360 4.00 15.21 7.82
C ALA A 360 3.92 15.88 9.21
N VAL A 361 4.28 15.14 10.27
CA VAL A 361 4.16 15.64 11.65
C VAL A 361 5.10 16.80 11.93
N THR A 362 6.34 16.77 11.43
CA THR A 362 7.29 17.91 11.51
C THR A 362 6.69 19.18 10.93
N LEU A 363 6.15 19.11 9.71
CA LEU A 363 5.57 20.29 9.06
C LEU A 363 4.33 20.79 9.80
N SER A 364 3.50 19.85 10.24
CA SER A 364 2.30 20.12 11.01
C SER A 364 2.60 20.94 12.26
N ILE A 365 3.62 20.54 13.02
CA ILE A 365 4.11 21.27 14.19
C ILE A 365 4.65 22.65 13.78
N MET A 366 5.41 22.75 12.70
CA MET A 366 5.93 24.03 12.25
C MET A 366 4.84 25.05 11.87
N PHE A 367 3.70 24.59 11.36
CA PHE A 367 2.57 25.47 11.06
C PHE A 367 1.85 25.99 12.32
N THR A 368 2.02 25.34 13.47
CA THR A 368 1.47 25.85 14.74
C THR A 368 2.29 26.96 15.37
N LEU A 369 3.45 27.32 14.78
CA LEU A 369 4.20 28.49 15.21
C LEU A 369 3.29 29.73 15.19
N PRO A 370 3.14 30.43 16.33
CA PRO A 370 2.25 31.58 16.44
C PRO A 370 2.70 32.69 15.50
N GLN A 371 1.75 33.46 14.98
CA GLN A 371 2.06 34.59 14.11
C GLN A 371 2.64 35.77 14.91
N MET A 372 2.18 35.94 16.15
CA MET A 372 2.57 37.01 17.06
C MET A 372 3.07 36.43 18.39
N ALA A 373 4.12 37.01 18.96
CA ALA A 373 4.55 36.80 20.33
C ALA A 373 3.67 37.62 21.31
N SER A 374 3.76 37.34 22.62
CA SER A 374 2.98 38.00 23.68
C SER A 374 3.13 39.53 23.69
N ASN A 375 4.22 40.05 23.12
CA ASN A 375 4.51 41.48 23.04
C ASN A 375 3.95 42.14 21.76
N ALA A 376 3.00 41.49 21.07
CA ALA A 376 2.45 41.91 19.77
C ALA A 376 3.50 42.09 18.65
N LYS A 377 4.70 41.51 18.82
CA LYS A 377 5.73 41.45 17.78
C LYS A 377 5.57 40.16 16.96
N PRO A 378 5.90 40.17 15.65
CA PRO A 378 5.93 38.95 14.85
C PRO A 378 6.84 37.89 15.49
N PHE A 379 6.45 36.62 15.41
CA PHE A 379 7.30 35.53 15.93
C PHE A 379 8.69 35.54 15.24
N PRO A 380 9.78 35.43 16.00
CA PRO A 380 11.13 35.56 15.44
C PRO A 380 11.41 34.53 14.34
N ALA A 381 11.80 35.03 13.16
CA ALA A 381 12.25 34.22 12.02
C ALA A 381 11.30 33.09 11.57
N ARG A 382 9.98 33.21 11.80
CA ARG A 382 8.99 32.15 11.51
C ARG A 382 9.12 31.55 10.10
N ASP A 383 9.12 32.41 9.08
CA ASP A 383 9.20 31.96 7.68
C ASP A 383 10.53 31.29 7.35
N GLU A 384 11.62 31.72 8.02
CA GLU A 384 12.94 31.11 7.92
C GLU A 384 12.93 29.69 8.51
N LEU A 385 12.31 29.51 9.68
CA LEU A 385 12.21 28.18 10.29
C LEU A 385 11.35 27.23 9.45
N ILE A 386 10.22 27.71 8.90
CA ILE A 386 9.36 26.91 8.03
C ILE A 386 10.10 26.54 6.73
N PHE A 387 10.90 27.45 6.17
CA PHE A 387 11.78 27.17 5.02
C PHE A 387 12.76 26.04 5.35
N LEU A 388 13.47 26.17 6.47
CA LEU A 388 14.47 25.19 6.90
C LEU A 388 13.84 23.82 7.14
N ALA A 389 12.72 23.77 7.86
CA ALA A 389 12.00 22.52 8.12
C ALA A 389 11.53 21.85 6.82
N SER A 390 10.94 22.62 5.90
CA SER A 390 10.48 22.11 4.60
C SER A 390 11.64 21.58 3.75
N GLY A 391 12.77 22.29 3.73
CA GLY A 391 13.98 21.87 3.04
C GLY A 391 14.58 20.59 3.63
N ILE A 392 14.62 20.47 4.96
CA ILE A 392 15.14 19.29 5.67
C ILE A 392 14.23 18.08 5.41
N ILE A 393 12.90 18.26 5.42
CA ILE A 393 11.94 17.21 5.03
C ILE A 393 12.24 16.73 3.61
N LEU A 394 12.41 17.65 2.65
CA LEU A 394 12.68 17.30 1.26
C LEU A 394 14.01 16.54 1.11
N VAL A 395 15.09 17.02 1.75
CA VAL A 395 16.40 16.37 1.71
C VAL A 395 16.34 14.96 2.32
N THR A 396 15.71 14.81 3.49
CA THR A 396 15.61 13.52 4.17
C THR A 396 14.73 12.52 3.41
N LEU A 397 13.61 12.96 2.82
CA LEU A 397 12.77 12.12 1.97
C LEU A 397 13.47 11.70 0.67
N LEU A 398 14.17 12.62 -0.01
CA LEU A 398 14.94 12.29 -1.22
C LEU A 398 16.06 11.29 -0.90
N LEU A 399 16.76 11.50 0.21
CA LEU A 399 17.82 10.60 0.64
C LEU A 399 17.27 9.21 0.99
N ALA A 400 16.16 9.13 1.73
CA ALA A 400 15.49 7.88 2.01
C ALA A 400 15.02 7.18 0.72
N ASN A 401 14.38 7.92 -0.20
CA ASN A 401 13.86 7.34 -1.45
C ASN A 401 14.94 6.76 -2.36
N PHE A 402 16.07 7.44 -2.52
CA PHE A 402 17.11 7.02 -3.47
C PHE A 402 18.23 6.20 -2.83
N LEU A 403 18.63 6.51 -1.60
CA LEU A 403 19.81 5.89 -0.98
C LEU A 403 19.45 4.61 -0.20
N LEU A 404 18.26 4.56 0.41
CA LEU A 404 17.85 3.40 1.21
C LEU A 404 17.70 2.11 0.38
N PRO A 405 17.08 2.11 -0.82
CA PRO A 405 17.02 0.92 -1.67
C PRO A 405 18.39 0.47 -2.19
N VAL A 406 19.36 1.38 -2.30
CA VAL A 406 20.74 1.04 -2.71
C VAL A 406 21.49 0.40 -1.53
N LEU A 407 21.28 0.90 -0.32
CA LEU A 407 21.93 0.39 0.88
C LEU A 407 21.33 -0.91 1.39
N SER A 408 20.03 -1.10 1.32
CA SER A 408 19.40 -2.37 1.68
C SER A 408 18.40 -2.79 0.62
N PRO A 409 18.87 -3.16 -0.58
CA PRO A 409 17.98 -3.58 -1.64
C PRO A 409 17.21 -4.78 -1.12
N LYS A 410 15.88 -4.67 -1.13
CA LYS A 410 15.06 -5.86 -1.02
C LYS A 410 15.42 -6.68 -2.25
N LYS A 411 16.26 -7.69 -2.04
CA LYS A 411 16.19 -8.88 -2.88
C LYS A 411 14.75 -9.33 -2.65
N GLY A 412 13.84 -8.93 -3.53
CA GLY A 412 12.68 -9.77 -3.76
C GLY A 412 13.32 -11.12 -3.99
N ASP A 413 13.16 -12.05 -3.05
CA ASP A 413 13.47 -13.42 -3.35
C ASP A 413 12.43 -13.74 -4.42
N ALA A 414 12.75 -13.42 -5.67
CA ALA A 414 11.95 -13.75 -6.83
C ALA A 414 11.66 -15.25 -6.78
N LYS A 415 12.57 -16.01 -6.14
CA LYS A 415 12.39 -17.40 -5.77
C LYS A 415 11.25 -17.62 -4.76
N GLU A 416 11.16 -16.89 -3.66
CA GLU A 416 10.10 -17.05 -2.65
C GLU A 416 8.75 -16.51 -3.13
N GLU A 417 8.71 -15.36 -3.81
CA GLU A 417 7.50 -14.81 -4.43
C GLU A 417 7.01 -15.71 -5.58
N SER A 418 7.92 -16.26 -6.39
CA SER A 418 7.55 -17.28 -7.39
C SER A 418 7.10 -18.58 -6.72
N ARG A 419 7.66 -18.96 -5.57
CA ARG A 419 7.27 -20.18 -4.83
C ARG A 419 5.90 -20.03 -4.18
N MET A 420 5.55 -18.84 -3.72
CA MET A 420 4.21 -18.51 -3.23
C MET A 420 3.19 -18.58 -4.36
N ARG A 421 3.45 -17.90 -5.48
CA ARG A 421 2.56 -17.92 -6.66
C ARG A 421 2.42 -19.32 -7.25
N TRP A 422 3.51 -20.09 -7.29
CA TRP A 422 3.49 -21.49 -7.69
C TRP A 422 2.65 -22.33 -6.72
N GLY A 423 2.82 -22.15 -5.41
CA GLY A 423 2.04 -22.84 -4.38
C GLY A 423 0.55 -22.54 -4.50
N GLU A 424 0.18 -21.29 -4.75
CA GLU A 424 -1.21 -20.89 -4.97
C GLU A 424 -1.81 -21.52 -6.24
N ALA A 425 -1.08 -21.46 -7.35
CA ALA A 425 -1.50 -22.10 -8.60
C ALA A 425 -1.65 -23.61 -8.46
N GLU A 426 -0.75 -24.26 -7.72
CA GLU A 426 -0.78 -25.70 -7.45
C GLU A 426 -1.99 -26.09 -6.58
N VAL A 427 -2.29 -25.30 -5.54
CA VAL A 427 -3.50 -25.47 -4.73
C VAL A 427 -4.75 -25.38 -5.60
N LEU A 428 -4.85 -24.37 -6.46
CA LEU A 428 -5.99 -24.22 -7.39
C LEU A 428 -6.11 -25.41 -8.34
N ARG A 429 -5.00 -25.92 -8.88
CA ARG A 429 -4.98 -27.12 -9.74
C ARG A 429 -5.49 -28.36 -9.02
N ARG A 430 -5.00 -28.63 -7.80
CA ARG A 430 -5.47 -29.77 -6.98
C ARG A 430 -6.96 -29.63 -6.66
N THR A 431 -7.42 -28.41 -6.35
CA THR A 431 -8.84 -28.13 -6.11
C THR A 431 -9.70 -28.38 -7.35
N ILE A 432 -9.30 -27.91 -8.54
CA ILE A 432 -10.01 -28.20 -9.80
C ILE A 432 -10.14 -29.71 -10.01
N SER A 433 -9.03 -30.44 -9.88
CA SER A 433 -9.00 -31.89 -10.07
C SER A 433 -9.96 -32.61 -9.12
N ALA A 434 -9.96 -32.24 -7.84
CA ALA A 434 -10.83 -32.84 -6.83
C ALA A 434 -12.31 -32.54 -7.08
N LEU A 435 -12.66 -31.30 -7.41
CA LEU A 435 -14.03 -30.92 -7.75
C LEU A 435 -14.54 -31.68 -8.98
N ARG A 436 -13.68 -31.88 -9.99
CA ARG A 436 -14.03 -32.65 -11.19
C ARG A 436 -14.26 -34.12 -10.87
N SER A 437 -13.43 -34.74 -10.02
CA SER A 437 -13.61 -36.14 -9.62
C SER A 437 -14.88 -36.40 -8.81
N ARG A 438 -15.31 -35.43 -7.98
CA ARG A 438 -16.45 -35.58 -7.07
C ARG A 438 -17.76 -35.18 -7.73
N HIS A 439 -17.75 -34.11 -8.51
CA HIS A 439 -18.97 -33.43 -8.99
C HIS A 439 -19.06 -33.31 -10.51
N GLY A 440 -18.12 -33.87 -11.26
CA GLY A 440 -18.10 -33.79 -12.73
C GLY A 440 -19.39 -34.28 -13.39
N THR A 441 -20.03 -35.31 -12.82
CA THR A 441 -21.28 -35.88 -13.33
C THR A 441 -22.53 -35.25 -12.68
N SER A 442 -22.42 -34.76 -11.44
CA SER A 442 -23.57 -34.27 -10.66
C SER A 442 -23.90 -32.80 -10.94
N ALA A 443 -22.89 -31.96 -11.21
CA ALA A 443 -23.06 -30.53 -11.45
C ALA A 443 -22.11 -29.99 -12.54
N PRO A 444 -22.19 -30.50 -13.79
CA PRO A 444 -21.19 -30.25 -14.83
C PRO A 444 -21.05 -28.76 -15.20
N LEU A 445 -22.16 -28.02 -15.22
CA LEU A 445 -22.17 -26.59 -15.55
C LEU A 445 -21.49 -25.72 -14.47
N ALA A 446 -21.72 -26.04 -13.19
CA ALA A 446 -21.14 -25.30 -12.07
C ALA A 446 -19.64 -25.60 -11.92
N VAL A 447 -19.25 -26.87 -12.07
CA VAL A 447 -17.83 -27.29 -12.11
C VAL A 447 -17.11 -26.62 -13.28
N ALA A 448 -17.71 -26.56 -14.48
CA ALA A 448 -17.11 -25.90 -15.63
C ALA A 448 -16.97 -24.39 -15.46
N ALA A 449 -17.93 -23.72 -14.80
CA ALA A 449 -17.87 -22.30 -14.51
C ALA A 449 -16.73 -21.98 -13.51
N LEU A 450 -16.63 -22.75 -12.43
CA LEU A 450 -15.60 -22.57 -11.40
C LEU A 450 -14.20 -22.90 -11.93
N THR A 451 -14.08 -23.98 -12.72
CA THR A 451 -12.83 -24.34 -13.40
C THR A 451 -12.35 -23.22 -14.33
N ARG A 452 -13.25 -22.56 -15.07
CA ARG A 452 -12.86 -21.42 -15.92
C ARG A 452 -12.35 -20.22 -15.11
N ARG A 453 -12.95 -19.96 -13.94
CA ARG A 453 -12.51 -18.91 -13.02
C ARG A 453 -11.13 -19.21 -12.47
N TYR A 454 -10.92 -20.40 -11.90
CA TYR A 454 -9.62 -20.80 -11.36
C TYR A 454 -8.54 -20.91 -12.44
N ASN A 455 -8.86 -21.39 -13.64
CA ASN A 455 -7.91 -21.36 -14.76
C ASN A 455 -7.58 -19.93 -15.23
N ARG A 456 -8.43 -18.92 -14.98
CA ARG A 456 -8.07 -17.52 -15.21
C ARG A 456 -7.08 -17.04 -14.14
N GLU A 457 -7.36 -17.33 -12.88
CA GLU A 457 -6.52 -16.97 -11.73
C GLU A 457 -5.14 -17.62 -11.81
N ILE A 458 -5.06 -18.92 -12.12
CA ILE A 458 -3.81 -19.64 -12.39
C ILE A 458 -3.00 -18.96 -13.49
N ARG A 459 -3.65 -18.54 -14.58
CA ARG A 459 -2.96 -17.82 -15.68
C ARG A 459 -2.40 -16.48 -15.22
N GLU A 460 -3.12 -15.74 -14.39
CA GLU A 460 -2.65 -14.45 -13.85
C GLU A 460 -1.44 -14.65 -12.92
N LEU A 461 -1.47 -15.68 -12.08
CA LEU A 461 -0.36 -16.05 -11.18
C LEU A 461 0.89 -16.50 -11.95
N GLU A 462 0.72 -17.28 -13.01
CA GLU A 462 1.80 -17.75 -13.88
C GLU A 462 2.40 -16.64 -14.74
N GLU A 463 1.60 -15.67 -15.19
CA GLU A 463 2.04 -14.56 -16.04
C GLU A 463 2.98 -13.56 -15.33
N ALA A 464 3.00 -13.56 -13.99
CA ALA A 464 3.77 -12.60 -13.19
C ALA A 464 5.21 -13.06 -12.84
N GLY A 465 5.59 -14.32 -13.13
CA GLY A 465 6.87 -14.92 -12.68
C GLY A 465 7.96 -15.08 -13.74
N THR A 466 9.18 -15.43 -13.31
CA THR A 466 10.34 -15.69 -14.21
C THR A 466 10.14 -16.91 -15.13
N TYR A 467 9.27 -17.85 -14.74
CA TYR A 467 8.85 -19.03 -15.50
C TYR A 467 7.81 -18.71 -16.60
N ALA A 468 7.19 -17.51 -16.55
CA ALA A 468 6.18 -17.05 -17.50
C ALA A 468 6.69 -16.96 -18.94
N GLU A 469 7.97 -16.62 -19.12
CA GLU A 469 8.54 -16.43 -20.45
C GLU A 469 8.74 -17.76 -21.19
N GLN A 470 9.14 -18.81 -20.49
CA GLN A 470 9.29 -20.16 -21.06
C GLN A 470 7.93 -20.74 -21.46
N ILE A 471 6.94 -20.67 -20.58
CA ILE A 471 5.56 -21.10 -20.90
C ILE A 471 4.97 -20.26 -22.03
N ARG A 472 5.21 -18.94 -22.06
CA ARG A 472 4.73 -18.05 -23.13
C ARG A 472 5.34 -18.40 -24.48
N GLN A 473 6.64 -18.71 -24.52
CA GLN A 473 7.32 -19.16 -25.73
C GLN A 473 6.80 -20.51 -26.20
N ALA A 474 6.58 -21.45 -25.28
CA ALA A 474 5.96 -22.73 -25.58
C ALA A 474 4.53 -22.55 -26.15
N ARG A 475 3.70 -21.68 -25.55
CA ARG A 475 2.36 -21.33 -26.08
C ARG A 475 2.42 -20.69 -27.47
N LEU A 476 3.40 -19.83 -27.74
CA LEU A 476 3.60 -19.23 -29.07
C LEU A 476 3.96 -20.28 -30.13
N GLN A 477 4.77 -21.27 -29.76
CA GLN A 477 5.09 -22.40 -30.63
C GLN A 477 3.86 -23.27 -30.89
N VAL A 478 3.09 -23.60 -29.85
CA VAL A 478 1.84 -24.38 -29.99
C VAL A 478 0.84 -23.67 -30.91
N VAL A 479 0.56 -22.39 -30.70
CA VAL A 479 -0.38 -21.64 -31.56
C VAL A 479 0.14 -21.54 -33.00
N THR A 480 1.46 -21.45 -33.19
CA THR A 480 2.06 -21.47 -34.53
C THR A 480 1.94 -22.86 -35.17
N GLY A 481 2.13 -23.93 -34.40
CA GLY A 481 1.85 -25.31 -34.82
C GLY A 481 0.37 -25.48 -35.21
N GLN A 482 -0.58 -25.00 -34.40
CA GLN A 482 -2.01 -25.06 -34.70
C GLN A 482 -2.37 -24.37 -36.02
N LEU A 483 -1.74 -23.24 -36.33
CA LEU A 483 -1.92 -22.55 -37.62
C LEU A 483 -1.44 -23.41 -38.80
N ASN A 484 -0.28 -24.08 -38.65
CA ASN A 484 0.25 -24.98 -39.67
C ASN A 484 -0.64 -26.22 -39.85
N HIS A 485 -1.13 -26.81 -38.75
CA HIS A 485 -2.06 -27.93 -38.79
C HIS A 485 -3.40 -27.57 -39.44
N ALA A 486 -3.90 -26.36 -39.17
CA ALA A 486 -5.12 -25.87 -39.81
C ALA A 486 -4.91 -25.73 -41.32
N ALA A 487 -3.73 -25.30 -41.78
CA ALA A 487 -3.39 -25.23 -43.19
C ALA A 487 -3.30 -26.62 -43.83
N ALA A 488 -2.68 -27.59 -43.16
CA ALA A 488 -2.62 -28.98 -43.61
C ALA A 488 -4.01 -29.62 -43.70
N LEU A 489 -4.90 -29.40 -42.72
CA LEU A 489 -6.28 -29.90 -42.77
C LEU A 489 -7.10 -29.33 -43.93
N ARG A 490 -6.78 -28.11 -44.40
CA ARG A 490 -7.37 -27.52 -45.60
C ARG A 490 -6.84 -28.19 -46.87
N GLU A 491 -5.52 -28.43 -46.94
CA GLU A 491 -4.90 -29.13 -48.07
C GLU A 491 -5.36 -30.58 -48.19
N GLU A 492 -5.64 -31.24 -47.06
CA GLU A 492 -6.25 -32.58 -46.99
C GLU A 492 -7.78 -32.57 -47.26
N GLU A 493 -8.38 -31.44 -47.65
CA GLU A 493 -9.83 -31.24 -47.87
C GLU A 493 -10.75 -31.63 -46.68
N LYS A 494 -10.19 -31.74 -45.47
CA LYS A 494 -10.96 -32.10 -44.25
C LYS A 494 -11.75 -30.95 -43.64
N ILE A 495 -11.41 -29.71 -44.00
CA ILE A 495 -12.11 -28.50 -43.54
C ILE A 495 -12.39 -27.57 -44.73
N THR A 496 -13.52 -26.88 -44.69
CA THR A 496 -13.89 -25.88 -45.70
C THR A 496 -13.03 -24.62 -45.59
N GLU A 497 -12.84 -23.89 -46.70
CA GLU A 497 -12.08 -22.62 -46.74
C GLU A 497 -12.67 -21.58 -45.77
N ALA A 498 -13.99 -21.54 -45.61
CA ALA A 498 -14.66 -20.69 -44.62
C ALA A 498 -14.27 -21.06 -43.17
N THR A 499 -14.26 -22.35 -42.85
CA THR A 499 -13.86 -22.86 -41.52
C THR A 499 -12.38 -22.57 -41.25
N PHE A 500 -11.51 -22.78 -42.25
CA PHE A 500 -10.08 -22.47 -42.16
C PHE A 500 -9.84 -20.98 -41.86
N ARG A 501 -10.49 -20.06 -42.60
CA ARG A 501 -10.35 -18.60 -42.37
C ARG A 501 -10.77 -18.18 -40.97
N GLN A 502 -11.82 -18.78 -40.43
CA GLN A 502 -12.28 -18.47 -39.09
C GLN A 502 -11.33 -19.00 -38.01
N LEU A 503 -10.79 -20.21 -38.18
CA LEU A 503 -9.75 -20.75 -37.30
C LEU A 503 -8.47 -19.91 -37.36
N GLN A 504 -8.04 -19.54 -38.57
CA GLN A 504 -6.89 -18.68 -38.79
C GLN A 504 -7.07 -17.32 -38.10
N MET A 505 -8.26 -16.71 -38.19
CA MET A 505 -8.56 -15.45 -37.49
C MET A 505 -8.45 -15.59 -35.97
N ILE A 506 -9.02 -16.66 -35.40
CA ILE A 506 -9.00 -16.87 -33.95
C ILE A 506 -7.56 -17.13 -33.45
N LEU A 507 -6.84 -18.04 -34.11
CA LEU A 507 -5.47 -18.40 -33.75
C LEU A 507 -4.49 -17.23 -33.96
N SER A 508 -4.66 -16.45 -35.04
CA SER A 508 -3.83 -15.26 -35.29
C SER A 508 -4.04 -14.16 -34.24
N ARG A 509 -5.28 -13.95 -33.78
CA ARG A 509 -5.57 -13.02 -32.67
C ARG A 509 -4.91 -13.47 -31.37
N THR A 510 -4.97 -14.78 -31.06
CA THR A 510 -4.30 -15.36 -29.89
C THR A 510 -2.78 -15.18 -29.99
N LYS A 511 -2.18 -15.46 -31.15
CA LYS A 511 -0.76 -15.26 -31.43
C LYS A 511 -0.34 -13.80 -31.28
N GLU A 512 -1.08 -12.86 -31.86
CA GLU A 512 -0.81 -11.42 -31.73
C GLU A 512 -0.93 -10.94 -30.27
N GLY A 513 -1.89 -11.47 -29.51
CA GLY A 513 -2.03 -11.20 -28.08
C GLY A 513 -0.79 -11.61 -27.29
N LEU A 514 -0.27 -12.82 -27.55
CA LEU A 514 0.95 -13.35 -26.93
C LEU A 514 2.21 -12.55 -27.31
N ILE A 515 2.29 -12.04 -28.56
CA ILE A 515 3.41 -11.20 -29.05
C ILE A 515 3.35 -9.78 -28.47
N ARG A 516 2.17 -9.16 -28.45
CA ARG A 516 1.99 -7.78 -27.93
C ARG A 516 2.27 -7.72 -26.43
N ARG A 517 1.83 -8.72 -25.66
CA ARG A 517 1.99 -8.76 -24.20
C ARG A 517 3.45 -8.91 -23.73
N GLY A 518 4.32 -9.53 -24.51
CA GLY A 518 5.76 -9.63 -24.18
C GLY A 518 6.57 -8.35 -24.38
N LYS A 519 6.06 -7.36 -25.12
CA LYS A 519 6.78 -6.12 -25.43
C LYS A 519 6.37 -4.92 -24.55
N THR A 520 5.46 -5.14 -23.60
CA THR A 520 4.74 -4.08 -22.88
C THR A 520 5.59 -3.30 -21.88
N LYS A 521 6.68 -3.87 -21.34
CA LYS A 521 7.55 -3.13 -20.39
C LYS A 521 8.45 -2.06 -21.02
N ARG A 522 8.58 -1.97 -22.35
CA ARG A 522 9.57 -1.05 -22.99
C ARG A 522 9.04 -0.08 -24.05
N ARG A 523 7.78 -0.21 -24.52
CA ARG A 523 7.24 0.64 -25.60
C ARG A 523 6.08 1.57 -25.24
N LEU A 524 5.44 1.40 -24.08
CA LEU A 524 4.33 2.27 -23.65
C LEU A 524 4.74 3.74 -23.47
N LEU A 525 6.03 4.04 -23.25
CA LEU A 525 6.54 5.41 -23.17
C LEU A 525 6.60 6.17 -24.51
N LYS A 526 6.46 5.51 -25.68
CA LYS A 526 6.68 6.18 -26.98
C LYS A 526 5.49 6.21 -27.94
N THR A 527 4.33 5.67 -27.56
CA THR A 527 3.18 5.55 -28.48
C THR A 527 1.93 6.36 -28.09
N LEU A 528 1.98 7.13 -27.00
CA LEU A 528 0.84 7.98 -26.62
C LEU A 528 0.47 9.09 -27.62
N PRO A 529 1.41 9.73 -28.37
CA PRO A 529 1.00 10.75 -29.34
C PRO A 529 0.30 10.18 -30.57
N ARG A 530 0.44 8.87 -30.86
CA ARG A 530 -0.05 8.24 -32.10
C ARG A 530 -1.41 7.57 -31.95
N LEU A 531 -1.84 7.28 -30.72
CA LEU A 531 -3.15 6.68 -30.45
C LEU A 531 -4.28 7.69 -30.61
N PHE A 532 -4.03 8.96 -30.25
CA PHE A 532 -5.00 10.04 -30.42
C PHE A 532 -5.25 10.38 -31.90
N GLN A 533 -4.24 10.19 -32.76
CA GLN A 533 -4.33 10.48 -34.20
C GLN A 533 -5.05 9.38 -35.01
N ARG A 534 -5.05 8.13 -34.53
CA ARG A 534 -5.78 7.01 -35.18
C ARG A 534 -7.26 6.93 -34.82
N LEU A 535 -7.67 7.57 -33.72
CA LEU A 535 -9.07 7.62 -33.28
C LEU A 535 -9.91 8.61 -34.11
N LEU A 536 -9.27 9.50 -34.88
CA LEU A 536 -9.94 10.49 -35.74
C LEU A 536 -10.00 10.12 -37.23
N LEU A 537 -9.32 9.07 -37.71
CA LEU A 537 -9.23 8.73 -39.13
C LEU A 537 -9.36 7.22 -39.41
N GLY A 538 -10.41 6.60 -38.88
CA GLY A 538 -10.62 5.15 -39.00
C GLY A 538 -12.03 4.72 -39.37
N PHE A 539 -12.82 5.57 -40.03
CA PHE A 539 -14.15 5.20 -40.53
C PHE A 539 -14.13 5.04 -42.05
N GLN A 540 -13.41 4.04 -42.56
CA GLN A 540 -13.62 3.52 -43.90
C GLN A 540 -12.91 2.18 -44.09
N ARG A 541 -13.63 1.25 -44.75
CA ARG A 541 -13.27 -0.13 -45.12
C ARG A 541 -13.52 -1.21 -44.07
N ARG A 542 -14.73 -1.78 -44.12
CA ARG A 542 -14.87 -3.16 -44.63
C ARG A 542 -16.33 -3.47 -44.97
N ASN A 543 -16.69 -3.24 -46.24
CA ASN A 543 -17.75 -4.01 -46.90
C ASN A 543 -17.07 -4.79 -48.02
N ARG A 544 -17.07 -6.13 -47.89
CA ARG A 544 -16.98 -7.15 -48.95
C ARG A 544 -16.44 -8.46 -48.35
N ALA A 545 -17.36 -9.38 -48.09
CA ALA A 545 -17.27 -10.80 -48.42
C ALA A 545 -18.64 -11.42 -48.07
N GLY A 546 -19.29 -12.05 -49.04
CA GLY A 546 -20.58 -12.71 -48.85
C GLY A 546 -20.53 -13.73 -47.70
N SER A 547 -21.59 -13.77 -46.90
CA SER A 547 -21.71 -14.73 -45.81
C SER A 547 -22.08 -16.10 -46.40
N GLU A 548 -21.10 -16.97 -46.60
CA GLU A 548 -21.38 -18.40 -46.46
C GLU A 548 -21.87 -18.61 -45.02
N GLN A 549 -23.00 -19.30 -44.89
CA GLN A 549 -23.62 -19.59 -43.61
C GLN A 549 -22.75 -20.62 -42.89
N ILE A 550 -21.88 -20.15 -42.00
CA ILE A 550 -20.86 -20.99 -41.36
C ILE A 550 -21.53 -21.85 -40.28
N ASP A 551 -21.53 -23.16 -40.47
CA ASP A 551 -22.07 -24.11 -39.50
C ASP A 551 -21.14 -24.20 -38.27
N PRO A 552 -21.61 -23.82 -37.06
CA PRO A 552 -20.84 -23.94 -35.82
C PRO A 552 -20.32 -25.35 -35.54
N HIS A 553 -20.99 -26.39 -36.08
CA HIS A 553 -20.56 -27.78 -35.95
C HIS A 553 -19.23 -28.03 -36.66
N GLN A 554 -19.04 -27.52 -37.88
CA GLN A 554 -17.81 -27.71 -38.66
C GLN A 554 -16.59 -27.07 -37.98
N ILE A 555 -16.78 -25.90 -37.36
CA ILE A 555 -15.73 -25.23 -36.58
C ILE A 555 -15.36 -26.05 -35.35
N LEU A 556 -16.35 -26.60 -34.65
CA LEU A 556 -16.15 -27.37 -33.44
C LEU A 556 -15.44 -28.70 -33.72
N ALA A 557 -15.84 -29.41 -34.78
CA ALA A 557 -15.19 -30.63 -35.24
C ALA A 557 -13.74 -30.38 -35.68
N ALA A 558 -13.49 -29.29 -36.42
CA ALA A 558 -12.15 -28.90 -36.83
C ALA A 558 -11.24 -28.56 -35.64
N ARG A 559 -11.78 -27.94 -34.59
CA ARG A 559 -11.04 -27.68 -33.33
C ARG A 559 -10.67 -28.96 -32.59
N VAL A 560 -11.56 -29.96 -32.55
CA VAL A 560 -11.24 -31.27 -31.95
C VAL A 560 -10.09 -31.96 -32.70
N LEU A 561 -10.09 -31.91 -34.03
CA LEU A 561 -9.01 -32.46 -34.86
C LEU A 561 -7.68 -31.73 -34.63
N LEU A 562 -7.71 -30.40 -34.52
CA LEU A 562 -6.54 -29.59 -34.20
C LEU A 562 -5.97 -29.94 -32.82
N GLU A 563 -6.82 -30.02 -31.80
CA GLU A 563 -6.38 -30.34 -30.45
C GLU A 563 -5.83 -31.78 -30.33
N LYS A 564 -6.33 -32.72 -31.13
CA LYS A 564 -5.76 -34.07 -31.19
C LYS A 564 -4.34 -34.07 -31.74
N LYS A 565 -4.05 -33.30 -32.80
CA LYS A 565 -2.70 -33.20 -33.37
C LYS A 565 -1.74 -32.44 -32.43
N THR A 566 -2.16 -31.36 -31.78
CA THR A 566 -1.31 -30.64 -30.81
C THR A 566 -0.96 -31.47 -29.59
N LEU A 567 -1.88 -32.30 -29.11
CA LEU A 567 -1.61 -33.19 -27.98
C LEU A 567 -0.56 -34.26 -28.31
N ALA A 568 -0.52 -34.74 -29.55
CA ALA A 568 0.52 -35.66 -29.99
C ALA A 568 1.91 -35.00 -29.98
N GLU A 569 2.02 -33.78 -30.52
CA GLU A 569 3.29 -33.02 -30.53
C GLU A 569 3.75 -32.65 -29.11
N LEU A 570 2.82 -32.23 -28.24
CA LEU A 570 3.13 -31.89 -26.86
C LEU A 570 3.54 -33.12 -26.04
N ALA A 571 2.98 -34.31 -26.33
CA ALA A 571 3.39 -35.56 -25.70
C ALA A 571 4.82 -35.97 -26.10
N GLU A 572 5.21 -35.77 -27.36
CA GLU A 572 6.57 -36.03 -27.83
C GLU A 572 7.58 -35.05 -27.20
N ARG A 573 7.24 -33.76 -27.14
CA ARG A 573 8.08 -32.75 -26.45
C ARG A 573 8.23 -33.02 -24.96
N LYS A 574 7.16 -33.49 -24.31
CA LYS A 574 7.19 -33.93 -22.92
C LYS A 574 8.16 -35.11 -22.73
N ALA A 575 8.17 -36.07 -23.66
CA ALA A 575 9.12 -37.19 -23.62
C ALA A 575 10.58 -36.74 -23.76
N ASN A 576 10.82 -35.62 -24.46
CA ASN A 576 12.14 -35.00 -24.63
C ASN A 576 12.57 -34.08 -23.47
N GLY A 577 11.83 -34.04 -22.35
CA GLY A 577 12.20 -33.31 -21.14
C GLY A 577 11.79 -31.84 -21.09
N ASP A 578 10.89 -31.38 -21.97
CA ASP A 578 10.35 -30.01 -21.94
C ASP A 578 9.27 -29.86 -20.85
N GLU A 579 9.65 -29.30 -19.69
CA GLU A 579 8.74 -29.06 -18.57
C GLU A 579 7.58 -28.11 -18.92
N ALA A 580 7.79 -27.16 -19.84
CA ALA A 580 6.72 -26.27 -20.31
C ALA A 580 5.73 -27.02 -21.23
N ALA A 581 6.20 -27.99 -22.02
CA ALA A 581 5.32 -28.87 -22.77
C ALA A 581 4.49 -29.78 -21.85
N ALA A 582 5.10 -30.33 -20.79
CA ALA A 582 4.40 -31.14 -19.79
C ALA A 582 3.23 -30.39 -19.14
N HIS A 583 3.42 -29.10 -18.89
CA HIS A 583 2.39 -28.19 -18.39
C HIS A 583 1.25 -27.94 -19.39
N LEU A 584 1.57 -27.76 -20.67
CA LEU A 584 0.59 -27.48 -21.73
C LEU A 584 -0.22 -28.73 -22.13
N VAL A 585 0.31 -29.95 -21.97
CA VAL A 585 -0.45 -31.19 -22.20
C VAL A 585 -1.74 -31.20 -21.40
N GLY A 586 -1.69 -30.82 -20.11
CA GLY A 586 -2.88 -30.76 -19.26
C GLY A 586 -3.93 -29.76 -19.77
N GLU A 587 -3.51 -28.53 -20.10
CA GLU A 587 -4.41 -27.49 -20.63
C GLU A 587 -5.10 -27.91 -21.93
N HIS A 588 -4.35 -28.53 -22.85
CA HIS A 588 -4.86 -28.94 -24.15
C HIS A 588 -5.70 -30.23 -24.07
N GLN A 589 -5.45 -31.11 -23.09
CA GLN A 589 -6.30 -32.28 -22.82
C GLN A 589 -7.67 -31.85 -22.32
N GLU A 590 -7.73 -30.90 -21.38
CA GLU A 590 -8.99 -30.33 -20.90
C GLU A 590 -9.79 -29.64 -22.00
N LEU A 591 -9.12 -28.85 -22.84
CA LEU A 591 -9.74 -28.21 -23.99
C LEU A 591 -10.30 -29.24 -24.98
N ALA A 592 -9.56 -30.31 -25.26
CA ALA A 592 -9.99 -31.36 -26.16
C ALA A 592 -11.25 -32.08 -25.64
N ASP A 593 -11.29 -32.41 -24.35
CA ASP A 593 -12.45 -33.07 -23.72
C ASP A 593 -13.70 -32.18 -23.75
N LEU A 594 -13.55 -30.91 -23.39
CA LEU A 594 -14.65 -29.92 -23.43
C LEU A 594 -15.18 -29.71 -24.86
N LEU A 595 -14.29 -29.71 -25.86
CA LEU A 595 -14.68 -29.57 -27.26
C LEU A 595 -15.44 -30.81 -27.76
N ARG A 596 -15.05 -32.02 -27.33
CA ARG A 596 -15.78 -33.27 -27.64
C ARG A 596 -17.16 -33.28 -27.00
N GLU A 597 -17.25 -33.00 -25.71
CA GLU A 597 -18.53 -32.96 -24.99
C GLU A 597 -19.49 -31.94 -25.62
N ARG A 598 -18.97 -30.78 -26.02
CA ARG A 598 -19.78 -29.75 -26.70
C ARG A 598 -20.21 -30.18 -28.11
N LEU A 599 -19.38 -30.98 -28.80
CA LEU A 599 -19.71 -31.50 -30.13
C LEU A 599 -20.85 -32.52 -30.04
N GLU A 600 -20.77 -33.42 -29.06
CA GLU A 600 -21.82 -34.39 -28.74
C GLU A 600 -23.12 -33.69 -28.31
N ALA A 601 -23.02 -32.67 -27.44
CA ALA A 601 -24.18 -31.89 -27.01
C ALA A 601 -24.82 -31.08 -28.15
N TYR A 602 -24.03 -30.60 -29.11
CA TYR A 602 -24.56 -29.91 -30.30
C TYR A 602 -25.35 -30.88 -31.18
N GLN A 603 -24.82 -32.08 -31.41
CA GLN A 603 -25.49 -33.16 -32.15
C GLN A 603 -26.82 -33.58 -31.49
N MET A 604 -26.83 -33.67 -30.15
CA MET A 604 -28.03 -33.95 -29.36
C MET A 604 -29.07 -32.81 -29.43
N ARG A 605 -28.63 -31.55 -29.46
CA ARG A 605 -29.53 -30.37 -29.52
C ARG A 605 -30.16 -30.16 -30.89
N THR A 606 -29.46 -30.47 -31.97
CA THR A 606 -30.05 -30.45 -33.32
C THR A 606 -31.22 -31.44 -33.48
N GLN A 607 -31.37 -32.41 -32.55
CA GLN A 607 -32.49 -33.36 -32.53
C GLN A 607 -33.68 -32.94 -31.63
N ARG A 608 -33.58 -31.87 -30.81
CA ARG A 608 -34.67 -31.43 -29.91
C ARG A 608 -34.98 -29.93 -30.05
N ARG A 609 -36.25 -29.59 -30.34
CA ARG A 609 -36.74 -28.19 -30.38
C ARG A 609 -36.65 -27.52 -28.99
N PRO A 610 -36.29 -26.23 -28.86
CA PRO A 610 -36.14 -25.58 -27.56
C PRO A 610 -37.46 -25.02 -27.02
N MET A 611 -37.73 -25.26 -25.73
CA MET A 611 -38.79 -24.64 -24.93
C MET A 611 -38.18 -23.49 -24.08
N ASP A 612 -38.72 -22.28 -24.17
CA ASP A 612 -38.12 -21.04 -23.65
C ASP A 612 -38.47 -20.70 -22.18
N GLY A 613 -39.08 -21.64 -21.43
CA GLY A 613 -39.50 -21.43 -20.03
C GLY A 613 -38.48 -21.81 -18.94
N ASP A 614 -37.37 -22.45 -19.31
CA ASP A 614 -36.48 -23.16 -18.36
C ASP A 614 -35.25 -22.35 -17.91
N ARG A 615 -34.98 -21.21 -18.57
CA ARG A 615 -33.72 -20.45 -18.39
C ARG A 615 -33.55 -19.81 -17.01
N THR A 616 -34.64 -19.37 -16.39
CA THR A 616 -34.59 -18.62 -15.12
C THR A 616 -34.38 -19.57 -13.93
N LYS A 617 -35.08 -20.72 -13.92
CA LYS A 617 -34.88 -21.79 -12.93
C LYS A 617 -33.49 -22.39 -13.03
N GLN A 618 -33.04 -22.68 -14.25
CA GLN A 618 -31.70 -23.23 -14.51
C GLN A 618 -30.58 -22.27 -14.08
N LYS A 619 -30.81 -20.94 -14.13
CA LYS A 619 -29.86 -19.93 -13.63
C LYS A 619 -29.82 -19.87 -12.11
N GLN A 620 -30.96 -20.03 -11.42
CA GLN A 620 -31.02 -20.08 -9.96
C GLN A 620 -30.41 -21.38 -9.41
N GLU A 621 -30.71 -22.53 -10.01
CA GLU A 621 -30.11 -23.83 -9.66
C GLU A 621 -28.60 -23.84 -9.89
N LEU A 622 -28.13 -23.19 -10.97
CA LEU A 622 -26.71 -23.01 -11.22
C LEU A 622 -26.04 -22.14 -10.14
N SER A 623 -26.68 -21.04 -9.73
CA SER A 623 -26.16 -20.15 -8.68
C SER A 623 -26.02 -20.87 -7.34
N ALA A 624 -27.06 -21.59 -6.91
CA ALA A 624 -27.04 -22.35 -5.66
C ALA A 624 -26.01 -23.49 -5.68
N SER A 625 -25.90 -24.19 -6.81
CA SER A 625 -24.89 -25.24 -6.99
C SER A 625 -23.47 -24.65 -6.97
N MET A 626 -23.26 -23.46 -7.55
CA MET A 626 -21.97 -22.78 -7.55
C MET A 626 -21.53 -22.35 -6.15
N GLU A 627 -22.42 -21.80 -5.33
CA GLU A 627 -22.10 -21.41 -3.94
C GLU A 627 -21.69 -22.62 -3.09
N ALA A 628 -22.42 -23.74 -3.21
CA ALA A 628 -22.08 -24.98 -2.50
C ALA A 628 -20.72 -25.54 -2.94
N LEU A 629 -20.46 -25.55 -4.24
CA LEU A 629 -19.17 -25.97 -4.82
C LEU A 629 -18.03 -25.03 -4.41
N GLU A 630 -18.26 -23.73 -4.32
CA GLU A 630 -17.25 -22.76 -3.94
C GLU A 630 -16.87 -22.89 -2.45
N ALA A 631 -17.85 -23.15 -1.58
CA ALA A 631 -17.60 -23.45 -0.17
C ALA A 631 -16.78 -24.74 0.01
N GLU A 632 -17.08 -25.80 -0.76
CA GLU A 632 -16.27 -27.03 -0.75
C GLU A 632 -14.86 -26.78 -1.31
N ALA A 633 -14.75 -26.01 -2.40
CA ALA A 633 -13.48 -25.65 -3.02
C ALA A 633 -12.54 -24.97 -2.02
N LEU A 634 -13.03 -24.02 -1.22
CA LEU A 634 -12.22 -23.36 -0.19
C LEU A 634 -11.79 -24.31 0.93
N ARG A 635 -12.62 -25.29 1.33
CA ARG A 635 -12.20 -26.32 2.29
C ARG A 635 -11.09 -27.20 1.72
N LEU A 636 -11.21 -27.59 0.45
CA LEU A 636 -10.17 -28.33 -0.26
C LEU A 636 -8.86 -27.54 -0.35
N ARG A 637 -8.93 -26.23 -0.65
CA ARG A 637 -7.74 -25.34 -0.67
C ARG A 637 -6.97 -25.37 0.65
N LEU A 638 -7.66 -25.26 1.79
CA LEU A 638 -7.00 -25.35 3.12
C LEU A 638 -6.29 -26.69 3.34
N GLY A 639 -6.91 -27.79 2.91
CA GLY A 639 -6.32 -29.13 2.94
C GLY A 639 -5.04 -29.20 2.10
N TYR A 640 -5.11 -28.75 0.85
CA TYR A 640 -3.96 -28.76 -0.07
C TYR A 640 -2.82 -27.84 0.34
N VAL A 641 -3.11 -26.71 1.00
CA VAL A 641 -2.06 -25.89 1.63
C VAL A 641 -1.34 -26.66 2.75
N GLY A 642 -2.07 -27.47 3.53
CA GLY A 642 -1.49 -28.36 4.53
C GLY A 642 -0.59 -29.44 3.92
N GLU A 643 -1.07 -30.12 2.88
CA GLU A 643 -0.32 -31.15 2.16
C GLU A 643 0.98 -30.59 1.54
N LEU A 644 0.93 -29.46 0.84
CA LEU A 644 2.11 -28.87 0.22
C LEU A 644 3.18 -28.46 1.25
N ARG A 645 2.75 -28.11 2.47
CA ARG A 645 3.65 -27.83 3.59
C ARG A 645 4.29 -29.11 4.12
N GLU A 646 3.51 -30.17 4.30
CA GLU A 646 4.01 -31.48 4.76
C GLU A 646 4.96 -32.12 3.73
N GLU A 647 4.69 -31.95 2.44
CA GLU A 647 5.56 -32.35 1.33
C GLU A 647 6.86 -31.51 1.24
N GLY A 648 6.99 -30.44 2.04
CA GLY A 648 8.14 -29.52 2.01
C GLY A 648 8.24 -28.66 0.74
N ARG A 649 7.15 -28.55 -0.04
CA ARG A 649 7.13 -27.79 -1.31
C ARG A 649 6.96 -26.29 -1.08
N ILE A 650 6.27 -25.91 0.00
CA ILE A 650 6.10 -24.52 0.46
C ILE A 650 6.64 -24.33 1.89
N THR A 651 7.05 -23.11 2.24
CA THR A 651 7.53 -22.76 3.60
C THR A 651 6.36 -22.50 4.55
N ASP A 652 6.61 -22.54 5.87
CA ASP A 652 5.59 -22.22 6.88
C ASP A 652 5.01 -20.81 6.71
N GLN A 653 5.85 -19.85 6.30
CA GLN A 653 5.42 -18.47 6.03
C GLN A 653 4.44 -18.42 4.85
N ILE A 654 4.76 -19.11 3.74
CA ILE A 654 3.88 -19.20 2.57
C ILE A 654 2.58 -19.92 2.91
N ALA A 655 2.65 -21.02 3.67
CA ALA A 655 1.47 -21.78 4.07
C ALA A 655 0.51 -20.96 4.95
N ASN A 656 1.04 -20.11 5.84
CA ASN A 656 0.21 -19.22 6.65
C ASN A 656 -0.44 -18.12 5.79
N ALA A 657 0.31 -17.49 4.88
CA ALA A 657 -0.24 -16.47 3.98
C ALA A 657 -1.38 -17.03 3.10
N LEU A 658 -1.17 -18.22 2.49
CA LEU A 658 -2.21 -18.86 1.67
C LEU A 658 -3.44 -19.27 2.49
N ARG A 659 -3.27 -19.65 3.77
CA ARG A 659 -4.40 -19.93 4.66
C ARG A 659 -5.19 -18.67 4.98
N ASP A 660 -4.50 -17.58 5.29
CA ASP A 660 -5.14 -16.29 5.59
C ASP A 660 -5.98 -15.81 4.40
N ASP A 661 -5.46 -15.93 3.17
CA ASP A 661 -6.22 -15.61 1.95
C ASP A 661 -7.47 -16.49 1.79
N VAL A 662 -7.37 -17.80 2.04
CA VAL A 662 -8.52 -18.71 1.98
C VAL A 662 -9.55 -18.42 3.08
N TYR A 663 -9.10 -18.06 4.29
CA TYR A 663 -10.00 -17.66 5.37
C TYR A 663 -10.76 -16.37 5.04
N LEU A 664 -10.09 -15.38 4.42
CA LEU A 664 -10.75 -14.17 3.93
C LEU A 664 -11.82 -14.47 2.88
N LEU A 665 -11.53 -15.38 1.95
CA LEU A 665 -12.50 -15.83 0.94
C LEU A 665 -13.70 -16.57 1.57
N GLN A 666 -13.47 -17.40 2.59
CA GLN A 666 -14.56 -18.06 3.34
C GLN A 666 -15.45 -17.05 4.07
N MET A 667 -14.87 -15.99 4.64
CA MET A 667 -15.63 -14.94 5.30
C MET A 667 -16.59 -14.21 4.34
N ASN A 668 -16.17 -13.99 3.09
CA ASN A 668 -17.02 -13.34 2.09
C ASN A 668 -18.22 -14.19 1.67
N LEU A 669 -18.07 -15.52 1.57
CA LEU A 669 -19.19 -16.43 1.27
C LEU A 669 -20.23 -16.50 2.40
N SER A 670 -19.77 -16.53 3.65
CA SER A 670 -20.67 -16.52 4.82
C SER A 670 -21.46 -15.22 5.01
N GLY A 671 -21.07 -14.14 4.31
CA GLY A 671 -21.76 -12.86 4.32
C GLY A 671 -22.88 -12.72 3.27
N ALA A 672 -22.98 -13.63 2.30
CA ALA A 672 -24.02 -13.60 1.26
C ALA A 672 -25.30 -14.38 1.65
N THR A 673 -25.27 -15.11 2.77
CA THR A 673 -26.38 -15.92 3.31
C THR A 673 -27.06 -15.29 4.54
N LEU A 674 -26.87 -13.99 4.76
CA LEU A 674 -27.59 -13.14 5.73
C LEU A 674 -28.16 -11.95 4.97
#